data_AF-A0A173TT77-F1
#
_entry.id   AF-A0A173TT77-F1
#
_cell.length_a   1.000
_cell.length_b   1.000
_cell.length_c   1.000
_cell.angle_alpha   90.00
_cell.angle_beta   90.00
_cell.angle_gamma   90.00
#
_symmetry.space_group_name_H-M   'P 1'
#
loop_
_entity.id
_entity.type
_entity.pdbx_description
1 polymer ?
#
loop_
_entity_poly.entity_id
_entity_poly.type
_entity_poly.pdbx_seq_one_letter_code
_entity_poly.pdbx_strand_id
1 'polypeptide(L)'
;MSNKVRVAKRLVKNFFISWKHDGAKVTYQRVISTFKYGPQDPPIAEIMEDKIQSYDEGVYEGYVKSIEENNISRFNGGRKEFVEITKTPFVRNENDTKIIAWYLPQYYQIDINNKYHGQGFTEWTNSSQAIPLFAEHYQPHIPYDVGYYDLLNPTAMMRQAELAKMYGIYGFCFHWYWFSGERTMEKPCEMLLEHKEIDLKFCFDWATENWTSAWDGGTKEVIFEQKLLDGDDRKFMDDILPYMQDDRYIKIDGKPVLSIYRCDMFPKKRFIKMIENLRKYAREAGFPDLYIMITNRENIDDVAEVGADALVEFPPAAIWPECGRYQPEGYVNPNFKGDIFDLTPFVQQKKYLKKYGSKKVFRSALVGFDNTARRATTGCQILMGANPANFKLWLKGILEESREIHSGDENIVFINNWNEWAEGSHLEPDMKYGYAYLQATKEALEETRGMRYDIVENQWKEKKAKGVTTINFYVHCVESMGDIVACEPIARYLKEMDQQSNIKWLVKKPYVDLIKYNPNIDEVIPVECLSDAIDICDKAKKEENNIIVDCHYDGRICSKTFRVHSNKNNPSVNEKTYFNYGSLLANFCLSAGLPPIEDAPRFYFAPDVKVPVELPDKYVVFHCKSAESTKDWVDNKWNTLAHDIMDAGCAVVEIGMESVVKNKNTMYHDCTNIRDLQQIAAIIKGACCFIGIDSGFAHFANCLDVYGILIFGKYKTFDYPMVYSGKYKDGSNATIIYADQKPAAEVEESKVLEVFMKHMYPEGRSIHSETGEEVKKPEIKIVTEEDVKDSLKGYVPFQNISVDFGGEYGNISYAQFGDDMTIMNLVRQLGLDKPSYLDIGAHHPYVMSNTAMLYQKGCRGINVEADKELLTAFVEERAEDVNIHAVVAGKKGNEIFYHIAKAPGCSTIIQKRAEDFVKEMPEYGPIDEQKVTTITIDDIVSGLCEGGSYPDFLNINIGGNEYDVLAGSDLLYSNGPAIIDVEVDGREHEKFKTLLEENDYFFYTRLGVNEIYVRNKYKDRIVS
;
A
#
# COMPACT_ATOMS: atom_id res chain seq x y z
N MET A 1 3.27 -8.54 -67.48
CA MET A 1 3.36 -8.24 -66.03
C MET A 1 4.71 -7.63 -65.74
N SER A 2 4.77 -6.44 -65.14
CA SER A 2 6.02 -5.74 -64.84
C SER A 2 6.81 -6.43 -63.71
N ASN A 3 8.12 -6.19 -63.64
CA ASN A 3 9.00 -6.72 -62.58
C ASN A 3 8.52 -6.38 -61.16
N LYS A 4 7.77 -5.28 -60.99
CA LYS A 4 7.11 -4.91 -59.73
C LYS A 4 6.04 -5.94 -59.30
N VAL A 5 5.26 -6.47 -60.24
CA VAL A 5 4.24 -7.51 -59.97
C VAL A 5 4.88 -8.85 -59.65
N ARG A 6 6.07 -9.14 -60.18
CA ARG A 6 6.81 -10.38 -59.91
C ARG A 6 7.49 -10.35 -58.54
N VAL A 7 8.02 -9.19 -58.14
CA VAL A 7 8.58 -8.95 -56.79
C VAL A 7 7.47 -8.91 -55.75
N ALA A 8 6.33 -8.25 -56.03
CA ALA A 8 5.15 -8.28 -55.16
C ALA A 8 4.59 -9.69 -55.01
N LYS A 9 4.47 -10.49 -56.07
CA LYS A 9 4.05 -11.90 -55.96
C LYS A 9 5.04 -12.78 -55.20
N ARG A 10 6.35 -12.47 -55.20
CA ARG A 10 7.37 -13.23 -54.47
C ARG A 10 7.45 -12.81 -53.00
N LEU A 11 7.25 -11.53 -52.70
CA LEU A 11 7.06 -11.01 -51.34
C LEU A 11 5.77 -11.57 -50.75
N VAL A 12 4.63 -11.48 -51.44
CA VAL A 12 3.34 -12.04 -51.01
C VAL A 12 3.43 -13.56 -50.83
N LYS A 13 4.09 -14.30 -51.72
CA LYS A 13 4.21 -15.76 -51.56
C LYS A 13 5.10 -16.17 -50.37
N ASN A 14 6.14 -15.40 -50.05
CA ASN A 14 6.96 -15.67 -48.87
C ASN A 14 6.32 -15.15 -47.57
N PHE A 15 5.49 -14.10 -47.64
CA PHE A 15 4.69 -13.55 -46.54
C PHE A 15 3.50 -14.45 -46.19
N PHE A 16 2.95 -15.21 -47.14
CA PHE A 16 1.80 -16.11 -46.95
C PHE A 16 2.14 -17.56 -46.57
N ILE A 17 3.40 -17.99 -46.70
CA ILE A 17 3.78 -19.37 -46.32
C ILE A 17 4.04 -19.49 -44.80
N SER A 18 4.33 -18.40 -44.09
CA SER A 18 4.48 -18.41 -42.62
C SER A 18 3.23 -18.00 -41.84
N TRP A 19 2.17 -17.48 -42.51
CA TRP A 19 1.02 -16.86 -41.86
C TRP A 19 -0.32 -17.33 -42.43
N LYS A 20 -1.06 -18.08 -41.61
CA LYS A 20 -2.52 -18.27 -41.64
C LYS A 20 -3.01 -17.88 -40.24
N HIS A 21 -4.00 -17.03 -39.96
CA HIS A 21 -5.00 -16.43 -40.83
C HIS A 21 -5.50 -15.02 -40.40
N ASP A 22 -5.09 -14.43 -39.26
CA ASP A 22 -5.75 -13.19 -38.74
C ASP A 22 -4.84 -12.04 -38.26
N GLY A 23 -3.54 -12.27 -38.03
CA GLY A 23 -2.60 -11.17 -37.70
C GLY A 23 -2.49 -10.12 -38.82
N ALA A 24 -2.92 -10.49 -40.04
CA ALA A 24 -2.90 -9.63 -41.20
C ALA A 24 -3.91 -8.49 -41.07
N LYS A 25 -5.04 -8.67 -40.38
CA LYS A 25 -6.09 -7.64 -40.26
C LYS A 25 -5.66 -6.50 -39.32
N VAL A 26 -5.07 -6.84 -38.18
CA VAL A 26 -4.54 -5.87 -37.20
C VAL A 26 -3.30 -5.15 -37.73
N THR A 27 -2.40 -5.87 -38.40
CA THR A 27 -1.21 -5.29 -39.03
C THR A 27 -1.57 -4.43 -40.26
N TYR A 28 -2.57 -4.85 -41.05
CA TYR A 28 -3.11 -4.07 -42.16
C TYR A 28 -3.79 -2.78 -41.67
N GLN A 29 -4.51 -2.81 -40.55
CA GLN A 29 -5.06 -1.59 -39.94
C GLN A 29 -3.96 -0.66 -39.38
N ARG A 30 -2.87 -1.19 -38.81
CA ARG A 30 -1.67 -0.41 -38.45
C ARG A 30 -0.98 0.22 -39.69
N VAL A 31 -0.86 -0.51 -40.80
CA VAL A 31 -0.24 -0.01 -42.03
C VAL A 31 -1.13 1.02 -42.74
N ILE A 32 -2.45 0.80 -42.82
CA ILE A 32 -3.39 1.75 -43.44
C ILE A 32 -3.58 3.02 -42.61
N SER A 33 -3.57 2.94 -41.27
CA SER A 33 -3.60 4.14 -40.43
C SER A 33 -2.33 5.00 -40.58
N THR A 34 -1.20 4.38 -40.95
CA THR A 34 0.08 5.06 -41.21
C THR A 34 0.16 5.64 -42.63
N PHE A 35 -0.54 5.05 -43.61
CA PHE A 35 -0.63 5.55 -44.99
C PHE A 35 -2.05 6.03 -45.30
N LYS A 36 -2.33 7.32 -45.04
CA LYS A 36 -3.52 8.00 -45.60
C LYS A 36 -3.46 7.86 -47.14
N TYR A 37 -4.20 6.92 -47.74
CA TYR A 37 -4.89 6.98 -49.05
C TYR A 37 -5.41 5.59 -49.49
N GLY A 38 -6.74 5.39 -49.35
CA GLY A 38 -7.64 4.70 -50.30
C GLY A 38 -7.74 3.15 -50.31
N PRO A 39 -8.93 2.57 -50.03
CA PRO A 39 -9.27 1.18 -50.36
C PRO A 39 -10.06 1.12 -51.69
N GLN A 40 -9.55 0.41 -52.68
CA GLN A 40 -10.32 -0.08 -53.85
C GLN A 40 -9.71 -1.42 -54.27
N ASP A 41 -10.14 -2.52 -53.65
CA ASP A 41 -10.36 -3.81 -54.35
C ASP A 41 -11.03 -4.85 -53.41
N PRO A 42 -12.19 -5.45 -53.78
CA PRO A 42 -12.96 -6.37 -52.93
C PRO A 42 -12.68 -7.90 -52.96
N PRO A 43 -11.69 -8.52 -53.65
CA PRO A 43 -11.75 -9.99 -53.86
C PRO A 43 -11.31 -10.89 -52.68
N ILE A 44 -10.82 -10.33 -51.56
CA ILE A 44 -10.25 -11.13 -50.46
C ILE A 44 -11.28 -11.41 -49.35
N ALA A 45 -12.32 -10.57 -49.23
CA ALA A 45 -13.30 -10.67 -48.15
C ALA A 45 -14.19 -11.92 -48.27
N GLU A 46 -14.65 -12.27 -49.48
CA GLU A 46 -15.55 -13.41 -49.71
C GLU A 46 -14.90 -14.79 -49.46
N ILE A 47 -13.57 -14.89 -49.49
CA ILE A 47 -12.86 -16.16 -49.23
C ILE A 47 -12.68 -16.40 -47.71
N MET A 48 -12.90 -15.38 -46.87
CA MET A 48 -12.69 -15.44 -45.42
C MET A 48 -13.92 -15.94 -44.64
N GLU A 49 -15.15 -15.75 -45.15
CA GLU A 49 -16.39 -16.07 -44.42
C GLU A 49 -16.61 -17.58 -44.21
N ASP A 50 -16.22 -18.43 -45.17
CA ASP A 50 -16.47 -19.89 -45.10
C ASP A 50 -15.59 -20.66 -44.10
N LYS A 51 -14.59 -20.02 -43.47
CA LYS A 51 -13.67 -20.68 -42.50
C LYS A 51 -13.75 -20.18 -41.07
N ILE A 52 -14.44 -19.07 -40.83
CA ILE A 52 -14.67 -18.51 -39.49
C ILE A 52 -15.60 -19.44 -38.67
N GLN A 53 -16.49 -20.19 -39.34
CA GLN A 53 -17.47 -21.11 -38.72
C GLN A 53 -16.87 -22.35 -37.99
N SER A 54 -15.55 -22.41 -37.78
CA SER A 54 -14.90 -23.53 -37.07
C SER A 54 -14.28 -23.16 -35.72
N TYR A 55 -14.38 -21.91 -35.28
CA TYR A 55 -13.89 -21.45 -33.99
C TYR A 55 -15.03 -21.00 -33.08
N ASP A 56 -14.88 -21.22 -31.79
CA ASP A 56 -15.79 -20.72 -30.77
C ASP A 56 -15.72 -19.18 -30.74
N GLU A 57 -16.75 -18.50 -31.24
CA GLU A 57 -16.78 -17.04 -31.46
C GLU A 57 -16.42 -16.26 -30.18
N GLY A 58 -16.81 -16.76 -29.00
CA GLY A 58 -16.52 -16.11 -27.71
C GLY A 58 -15.03 -16.08 -27.34
N VAL A 59 -14.26 -17.10 -27.72
CA VAL A 59 -12.80 -17.17 -27.44
C VAL A 59 -12.02 -16.20 -28.32
N TYR A 60 -12.44 -16.04 -29.57
CA TYR A 60 -11.84 -15.10 -30.51
C TYR A 60 -12.14 -13.64 -30.14
N GLU A 61 -13.39 -13.32 -29.78
CA GLU A 61 -13.75 -11.99 -29.31
C GLU A 61 -12.96 -11.59 -28.04
N GLY A 62 -12.78 -12.53 -27.11
CA GLY A 62 -11.94 -12.32 -25.92
C GLY A 62 -10.49 -12.00 -26.25
N TYR A 63 -9.90 -12.65 -27.24
CA TYR A 63 -8.53 -12.37 -27.70
C TYR A 63 -8.39 -10.98 -28.35
N VAL A 64 -9.32 -10.61 -29.22
CA VAL A 64 -9.31 -9.28 -29.87
C VAL A 64 -9.48 -8.20 -28.81
N LYS A 65 -10.43 -8.35 -27.90
CA LYS A 65 -10.66 -7.42 -26.79
C LYS A 65 -9.42 -7.25 -25.92
N SER A 66 -8.77 -8.34 -25.54
CA SER A 66 -7.50 -8.33 -24.78
C SER A 66 -6.40 -7.54 -25.51
N ILE A 67 -6.26 -7.70 -26.83
CA ILE A 67 -5.31 -6.90 -27.63
C ILE A 67 -5.70 -5.42 -27.66
N GLU A 68 -6.97 -5.08 -27.84
CA GLU A 68 -7.41 -3.68 -27.90
C GLU A 68 -7.19 -2.97 -26.56
N GLU A 69 -7.52 -3.62 -25.45
CA GLU A 69 -7.38 -3.11 -24.08
C GLU A 69 -5.90 -2.95 -23.70
N ASN A 70 -5.08 -3.98 -23.95
CA ASN A 70 -3.67 -3.99 -23.56
C ASN A 70 -2.77 -3.17 -24.52
N ASN A 71 -3.05 -3.14 -25.83
CA ASN A 71 -2.10 -2.64 -26.84
C ASN A 71 -2.52 -1.38 -27.63
N ILE A 72 -3.78 -0.93 -27.59
CA ILE A 72 -4.27 0.12 -28.52
C ILE A 72 -4.68 1.43 -27.82
N SER A 73 -5.24 1.40 -26.61
CA SER A 73 -5.75 2.61 -25.95
C SER A 73 -4.64 3.46 -25.30
N ARG A 74 -4.19 4.51 -26.02
CA ARG A 74 -3.26 5.54 -25.50
C ARG A 74 -3.92 6.61 -24.62
N PHE A 75 -5.25 6.68 -24.54
CA PHE A 75 -5.96 7.91 -24.15
C PHE A 75 -7.03 7.77 -23.07
N ASN A 76 -7.26 6.59 -22.51
CA ASN A 76 -8.12 6.49 -21.33
C ASN A 76 -7.24 6.67 -20.09
N GLY A 77 -7.44 7.78 -19.35
CA GLY A 77 -6.80 8.09 -18.07
C GLY A 77 -7.17 7.12 -16.94
N GLY A 78 -7.01 5.81 -17.18
CA GLY A 78 -7.49 4.72 -16.35
C GLY A 78 -6.68 3.43 -16.46
N ARG A 79 -5.47 3.43 -17.04
CA ARG A 79 -4.56 2.27 -16.94
C ARG A 79 -3.95 2.26 -15.53
N LYS A 80 -4.45 1.39 -14.66
CA LYS A 80 -3.99 1.26 -13.26
C LYS A 80 -2.48 1.01 -13.13
N GLU A 81 -1.85 0.37 -14.11
CA GLU A 81 -0.44 -0.02 -14.07
C GLU A 81 0.53 1.01 -14.67
N PHE A 82 0.02 2.04 -15.36
CA PHE A 82 0.86 3.04 -16.01
C PHE A 82 1.28 4.12 -15.02
N VAL A 83 2.59 4.35 -14.89
CA VAL A 83 3.14 5.38 -14.00
C VAL A 83 3.77 6.48 -14.82
N GLU A 84 3.41 7.74 -14.55
CA GLU A 84 4.05 8.93 -15.14
C GLU A 84 5.45 9.17 -14.56
N ILE A 85 6.23 10.03 -15.24
CA ILE A 85 7.58 10.37 -14.78
C ILE A 85 7.56 10.99 -13.38
N THR A 86 8.50 10.59 -12.53
CA THR A 86 8.61 11.12 -11.17
C THR A 86 8.95 12.62 -11.18
N LYS A 87 8.22 13.40 -10.38
CA LYS A 87 8.50 14.84 -10.16
C LYS A 87 9.57 15.08 -9.09
N THR A 88 9.92 14.04 -8.33
CA THR A 88 10.90 14.09 -7.24
C THR A 88 12.01 13.07 -7.51
N PRO A 89 13.09 13.43 -8.22
CA PRO A 89 14.19 12.51 -8.51
C PRO A 89 14.81 11.92 -7.24
N PHE A 90 15.34 10.70 -7.35
CA PHE A 90 16.11 10.06 -6.29
C PHE A 90 17.36 10.87 -5.96
N VAL A 91 17.61 11.09 -4.67
CA VAL A 91 18.82 11.76 -4.16
C VAL A 91 19.67 10.71 -3.47
N ARG A 92 20.80 10.33 -4.05
CA ARG A 92 21.69 9.29 -3.52
C ARG A 92 22.44 9.74 -2.26
N ASN A 93 22.38 8.92 -1.21
CA ASN A 93 23.21 9.03 -0.01
C ASN A 93 24.46 8.14 -0.12
N GLU A 94 25.48 8.42 0.69
CA GLU A 94 26.75 7.67 0.71
C GLU A 94 26.56 6.17 1.00
N ASN A 95 25.62 5.84 1.89
CA ASN A 95 25.34 4.47 2.34
C ASN A 95 24.25 3.75 1.52
N ASP A 96 23.76 4.35 0.44
CA ASP A 96 22.78 3.69 -0.43
C ASP A 96 23.47 2.60 -1.26
N THR A 97 22.82 1.44 -1.36
CA THR A 97 23.28 0.36 -2.24
C THR A 97 23.36 0.83 -3.69
N LYS A 98 24.44 0.47 -4.38
CA LYS A 98 24.69 0.83 -5.77
C LYS A 98 24.01 -0.18 -6.69
N ILE A 99 23.06 0.27 -7.50
CA ILE A 99 22.37 -0.59 -8.47
C ILE A 99 23.08 -0.51 -9.82
N ILE A 100 23.51 -1.63 -10.39
CA ILE A 100 24.10 -1.70 -11.72
C ILE A 100 23.15 -2.46 -12.66
N ALA A 101 22.74 -1.85 -13.77
CA ALA A 101 21.91 -2.53 -14.77
C ALA A 101 22.77 -3.09 -15.90
N TRP A 102 22.54 -4.35 -16.29
CA TRP A 102 23.17 -4.91 -17.49
C TRP A 102 22.65 -4.18 -18.74
N TYR A 103 23.51 -4.04 -19.76
CA TYR A 103 23.24 -3.18 -20.90
C TYR A 103 23.66 -3.84 -22.22
N LEU A 104 22.70 -3.93 -23.14
CA LEU A 104 22.92 -4.44 -24.49
C LEU A 104 23.36 -3.29 -25.42
N PRO A 105 24.56 -3.39 -26.04
CA PRO A 105 25.05 -2.36 -26.97
C PRO A 105 24.43 -2.46 -28.37
N GLN A 106 23.46 -3.34 -28.62
CA GLN A 106 22.90 -3.57 -29.95
C GLN A 106 21.60 -2.81 -30.17
N TYR A 107 21.70 -1.60 -30.72
CA TYR A 107 20.57 -0.84 -31.28
C TYR A 107 21.05 0.10 -32.40
N TYR A 108 21.94 -0.42 -33.25
CA TYR A 108 22.47 0.27 -34.41
C TYR A 108 22.86 -0.75 -35.48
N GLN A 109 22.95 -0.32 -36.73
CA GLN A 109 23.28 -1.21 -37.83
C GLN A 109 24.78 -1.55 -37.83
N ILE A 110 25.08 -2.83 -38.03
CA ILE A 110 26.44 -3.30 -38.32
C ILE A 110 26.42 -4.17 -39.57
N ASP A 111 27.48 -4.10 -40.36
CA ASP A 111 27.57 -4.80 -41.65
C ASP A 111 27.40 -6.31 -41.51
N ILE A 112 27.94 -6.88 -40.43
CA ILE A 112 27.83 -8.31 -40.17
C ILE A 112 26.38 -8.73 -39.92
N ASN A 113 25.61 -7.95 -39.17
CA ASN A 113 24.20 -8.25 -38.94
C ASN A 113 23.37 -8.03 -40.20
N ASN A 114 23.66 -6.97 -40.95
CA ASN A 114 23.00 -6.73 -42.23
C ASN A 114 23.18 -7.90 -43.21
N LYS A 115 24.37 -8.54 -43.20
CA LYS A 115 24.67 -9.72 -44.03
C LYS A 115 23.84 -10.94 -43.63
N TYR A 116 23.69 -11.23 -42.33
CA TYR A 116 23.03 -12.45 -41.85
C TYR A 116 21.52 -12.31 -41.59
N HIS A 117 21.06 -11.11 -41.20
CA HIS A 117 19.67 -10.86 -40.78
C HIS A 117 18.90 -9.91 -41.71
N GLY A 118 19.57 -9.35 -42.72
CA GLY A 118 18.98 -8.48 -43.72
C GLY A 118 19.33 -7.01 -43.53
N GLN A 119 19.29 -6.24 -44.63
CA GLN A 119 19.64 -4.83 -44.64
C GLN A 119 18.78 -4.03 -43.65
N GLY A 120 19.43 -3.27 -42.76
CA GLY A 120 18.75 -2.42 -41.79
C GLY A 120 18.60 -3.05 -40.41
N PHE A 121 19.15 -4.25 -40.17
CA PHE A 121 18.90 -4.99 -38.94
C PHE A 121 19.43 -4.28 -37.69
N THR A 122 18.56 -4.21 -36.69
CA THR A 122 18.81 -3.83 -35.28
C THR A 122 17.86 -4.65 -34.41
N GLU A 123 18.04 -4.65 -33.09
CA GLU A 123 17.12 -5.34 -32.18
C GLU A 123 15.68 -4.80 -32.18
N TRP A 124 15.49 -3.58 -32.68
CA TRP A 124 14.15 -3.07 -32.97
C TRP A 124 13.43 -3.88 -34.04
N THR A 125 14.16 -4.53 -34.95
CA THR A 125 13.59 -5.39 -36.00
C THR A 125 12.85 -6.58 -35.40
N ASN A 126 13.42 -7.21 -34.36
CA ASN A 126 12.79 -8.33 -33.66
C ASN A 126 11.62 -7.83 -32.79
N SER A 127 11.87 -6.83 -31.95
CA SER A 127 10.89 -6.31 -30.98
C SER A 127 9.62 -5.77 -31.66
N SER A 128 9.76 -5.04 -32.78
CA SER A 128 8.62 -4.44 -33.50
C SER A 128 7.77 -5.44 -34.29
N GLN A 129 8.30 -6.62 -34.60
CA GLN A 129 7.60 -7.68 -35.34
C GLN A 129 6.87 -8.67 -34.42
N ALA A 130 7.13 -8.63 -33.12
CA ALA A 130 6.52 -9.50 -32.15
C ALA A 130 5.00 -9.28 -32.10
N ILE A 131 4.27 -10.38 -31.86
CA ILE A 131 2.81 -10.39 -31.75
C ILE A 131 2.39 -11.23 -30.55
N PRO A 132 1.24 -10.94 -29.93
CA PRO A 132 0.66 -11.83 -28.94
C PRO A 132 0.43 -13.22 -29.53
N LEU A 133 0.88 -14.23 -28.79
CA LEU A 133 0.71 -15.65 -29.15
C LEU A 133 -0.40 -16.33 -28.33
N PHE A 134 -0.92 -15.67 -27.32
CA PHE A 134 -2.08 -16.08 -26.51
C PHE A 134 -2.72 -14.82 -25.90
N ALA A 135 -3.91 -14.95 -25.32
CA ALA A 135 -4.59 -13.85 -24.63
C ALA A 135 -3.74 -13.34 -23.44
N GLU A 136 -3.73 -12.02 -23.20
CA GLU A 136 -2.89 -11.36 -22.18
C GLU A 136 -1.36 -11.44 -22.39
N HIS A 137 -0.90 -12.03 -23.51
CA HIS A 137 0.51 -12.02 -23.85
C HIS A 137 0.94 -10.60 -24.27
N TYR A 138 1.80 -9.97 -23.47
CA TYR A 138 2.29 -8.63 -23.72
C TYR A 138 3.34 -8.59 -24.84
N GLN A 139 2.88 -8.56 -26.09
CA GLN A 139 3.71 -8.28 -27.27
C GLN A 139 2.94 -7.39 -28.26
N PRO A 140 3.61 -6.58 -29.08
CA PRO A 140 5.01 -6.19 -28.94
C PRO A 140 5.22 -5.26 -27.74
N HIS A 141 6.41 -5.34 -27.13
CA HIS A 141 6.87 -4.29 -26.22
C HIS A 141 7.21 -3.03 -27.04
N ILE A 142 6.66 -1.87 -26.66
CA ILE A 142 6.82 -0.61 -27.40
C ILE A 142 7.46 0.44 -26.49
N PRO A 143 8.60 1.05 -26.86
CA PRO A 143 9.24 2.08 -26.06
C PRO A 143 8.40 3.35 -25.95
N TYR A 144 8.45 4.00 -24.78
CA TYR A 144 7.67 5.21 -24.48
C TYR A 144 8.49 6.50 -24.46
N ASP A 145 9.58 6.57 -23.67
CA ASP A 145 10.35 7.80 -23.44
C ASP A 145 11.49 7.97 -24.46
N VAL A 146 12.51 7.11 -24.40
CA VAL A 146 13.69 7.19 -25.28
C VAL A 146 13.33 6.85 -26.74
N GLY A 147 12.31 6.01 -26.93
CA GLY A 147 11.78 5.61 -28.24
C GLY A 147 12.64 4.55 -28.96
N TYR A 148 12.39 4.37 -30.26
CA TYR A 148 13.18 3.50 -31.12
C TYR A 148 14.50 4.19 -31.50
N TYR A 149 15.46 4.20 -30.57
CA TYR A 149 16.70 4.96 -30.68
C TYR A 149 17.80 4.27 -31.51
N ASP A 150 18.79 5.05 -31.93
CA ASP A 150 20.09 4.58 -32.45
C ASP A 150 21.17 4.89 -31.40
N LEU A 151 21.93 3.89 -30.95
CA LEU A 151 22.98 4.11 -29.93
C LEU A 151 24.20 4.88 -30.41
N LEU A 152 24.31 5.15 -31.71
CA LEU A 152 25.30 6.10 -32.23
C LEU A 152 24.83 7.56 -32.09
N ASN A 153 23.60 7.79 -31.63
CA ASN A 153 23.13 9.10 -31.25
C ASN A 153 23.41 9.34 -29.74
N PRO A 154 24.32 10.26 -29.37
CA PRO A 154 24.64 10.49 -27.97
C PRO A 154 23.44 10.95 -27.13
N THR A 155 22.43 11.61 -27.73
CA THR A 155 21.26 12.08 -26.98
C THR A 155 20.43 10.95 -26.40
N ALA A 156 20.43 9.76 -27.02
CA ALA A 156 19.75 8.58 -26.49
C ALA A 156 20.39 8.13 -25.18
N MET A 157 21.72 7.93 -25.18
CA MET A 157 22.46 7.56 -23.96
C MET A 157 22.44 8.66 -22.89
N MET A 158 22.41 9.94 -23.27
CA MET A 158 22.21 11.04 -22.31
C MET A 158 20.85 10.94 -21.61
N ARG A 159 19.76 10.65 -22.34
CA ARG A 159 18.44 10.47 -21.74
C ARG A 159 18.39 9.23 -20.85
N GLN A 160 19.01 8.12 -21.27
CA GLN A 160 19.12 6.92 -20.43
C GLN A 160 19.89 7.20 -19.13
N ALA A 161 21.00 7.94 -19.21
CA ALA A 161 21.79 8.34 -18.05
C ALA A 161 21.00 9.26 -17.09
N GLU A 162 20.19 10.18 -17.63
CA GLU A 162 19.29 11.02 -16.86
C GLU A 162 18.26 10.17 -16.10
N LEU A 163 17.57 9.26 -16.80
CA LEU A 163 16.59 8.35 -16.20
C LEU A 163 17.23 7.46 -15.13
N ALA A 164 18.41 6.89 -15.41
CA ALA A 164 19.15 6.08 -14.45
C ALA A 164 19.34 6.82 -13.12
N LYS A 165 19.79 8.08 -13.17
CA LYS A 165 19.98 8.90 -11.96
C LYS A 165 18.68 9.26 -11.28
N MET A 166 17.66 9.65 -12.04
CA MET A 166 16.36 10.02 -11.51
C MET A 166 15.74 8.93 -10.64
N TYR A 167 16.06 7.66 -10.91
CA TYR A 167 15.47 6.52 -10.23
C TYR A 167 16.47 5.67 -9.43
N GLY A 168 17.69 6.18 -9.22
CA GLY A 168 18.65 5.55 -8.31
C GLY A 168 19.44 4.38 -8.91
N ILE A 169 19.51 4.23 -10.22
CA ILE A 169 20.47 3.35 -10.89
C ILE A 169 21.84 4.03 -10.85
N TYR A 170 22.86 3.34 -10.34
CA TYR A 170 24.20 3.87 -10.14
C TYR A 170 25.01 3.91 -11.44
N GLY A 171 24.85 2.91 -12.30
CA GLY A 171 25.53 2.82 -13.59
C GLY A 171 25.15 1.57 -14.37
N PHE A 172 25.75 1.39 -15.54
CA PHE A 172 25.45 0.28 -16.46
C PHE A 172 26.64 -0.66 -16.65
N CYS A 173 26.39 -1.96 -16.78
CA CYS A 173 27.38 -2.96 -17.16
C CYS A 173 27.18 -3.34 -18.62
N PHE A 174 28.02 -2.84 -19.52
CA PHE A 174 27.91 -3.07 -20.95
C PHE A 174 28.47 -4.43 -21.32
N HIS A 175 27.72 -5.20 -22.10
CA HIS A 175 28.27 -6.39 -22.75
C HIS A 175 29.35 -5.99 -23.76
N TRP A 176 30.53 -6.56 -23.58
CA TRP A 176 31.71 -6.33 -24.39
C TRP A 176 32.02 -7.57 -25.22
N TYR A 177 31.82 -7.47 -26.54
CA TYR A 177 31.97 -8.58 -27.47
C TYR A 177 33.36 -8.57 -28.10
N TRP A 178 34.22 -9.48 -27.63
CA TRP A 178 35.63 -9.55 -28.00
C TRP A 178 36.07 -11.00 -28.29
N PHE A 179 36.70 -11.20 -29.45
CA PHE A 179 37.01 -12.51 -30.03
C PHE A 179 38.47 -12.59 -30.49
N SER A 180 39.41 -12.70 -29.55
CA SER A 180 40.85 -12.89 -29.84
C SER A 180 41.49 -11.74 -30.65
N GLY A 181 41.00 -10.52 -30.43
CA GLY A 181 41.44 -9.28 -31.09
C GLY A 181 40.46 -8.72 -32.12
N GLU A 182 39.42 -9.48 -32.48
CA GLU A 182 38.28 -8.96 -33.22
C GLU A 182 37.20 -8.46 -32.27
N ARG A 183 36.46 -7.41 -32.66
CA ARG A 183 35.40 -6.78 -31.86
C ARG A 183 34.16 -6.59 -32.72
N THR A 184 33.00 -6.58 -32.07
CA THR A 184 31.73 -6.17 -32.67
C THR A 184 30.91 -5.45 -31.61
N MET A 185 29.93 -4.64 -32.03
CA MET A 185 29.08 -3.87 -31.11
C MET A 185 29.85 -2.91 -30.18
N GLU A 186 31.08 -2.53 -30.53
CA GLU A 186 31.97 -1.71 -29.71
C GLU A 186 31.65 -0.21 -29.78
N LYS A 187 30.98 0.23 -30.86
CA LYS A 187 30.74 1.65 -31.15
C LYS A 187 30.03 2.39 -30.02
N PRO A 188 28.97 1.86 -29.37
CA PRO A 188 28.34 2.55 -28.24
C PRO A 188 29.25 2.69 -27.01
N CYS A 189 30.22 1.79 -26.84
CA CYS A 189 31.24 1.97 -25.80
C CYS A 189 32.20 3.10 -26.21
N GLU A 190 32.68 3.13 -27.46
CA GLU A 190 33.52 4.22 -27.98
C GLU A 190 32.85 5.60 -27.77
N MET A 191 31.54 5.68 -27.99
CA MET A 191 30.73 6.88 -27.74
C MET A 191 30.85 7.39 -26.30
N LEU A 192 30.97 6.52 -25.29
CA LEU A 192 31.18 6.95 -23.91
C LEU A 192 32.49 7.71 -23.78
N LEU A 193 33.57 7.27 -24.42
CA LEU A 193 34.86 7.97 -24.37
C LEU A 193 34.85 9.29 -25.14
N GLU A 194 34.19 9.30 -26.30
CA GLU A 194 34.07 10.47 -27.17
C GLU A 194 33.18 11.57 -26.55
N HIS A 195 32.13 11.18 -25.84
CA HIS A 195 31.13 12.07 -25.27
C HIS A 195 31.14 12.02 -23.73
N LYS A 196 31.96 12.88 -23.12
CA LYS A 196 32.06 13.00 -21.65
C LYS A 196 30.80 13.59 -21.01
N GLU A 197 29.96 14.26 -21.79
CA GLU A 197 28.64 14.77 -21.39
C GLU A 197 27.61 13.67 -21.12
N ILE A 198 27.85 12.44 -21.59
CA ILE A 198 27.07 11.26 -21.17
C ILE A 198 27.48 10.94 -19.73
N ASP A 199 26.85 11.60 -18.77
CA ASP A 199 27.17 11.44 -17.36
C ASP A 199 26.56 10.13 -16.81
N LEU A 200 27.18 9.02 -17.19
CA LEU A 200 26.81 7.65 -16.86
C LEU A 200 28.03 6.94 -16.31
N LYS A 201 27.90 6.32 -15.14
CA LYS A 201 28.92 5.37 -14.66
C LYS A 201 28.76 4.04 -15.36
N PHE A 202 29.87 3.38 -15.66
CA PHE A 202 29.83 2.13 -16.41
C PHE A 202 30.96 1.16 -16.05
N CYS A 203 30.74 -0.12 -16.32
CA CYS A 203 31.78 -1.16 -16.37
C CYS A 203 31.47 -2.15 -17.49
N PHE A 204 32.29 -3.17 -17.64
CA PHE A 204 32.13 -4.17 -18.70
C PHE A 204 31.86 -5.56 -18.19
N ASP A 205 31.08 -6.28 -18.98
CA ASP A 205 30.90 -7.72 -18.96
C ASP A 205 31.47 -8.31 -20.24
N TRP A 206 32.52 -9.13 -20.14
CA TRP A 206 33.00 -9.84 -21.30
C TRP A 206 32.03 -10.95 -21.68
N ALA A 207 31.28 -10.73 -22.77
CA ALA A 207 30.29 -11.66 -23.31
C ALA A 207 30.97 -12.84 -24.01
N THR A 208 31.46 -13.79 -23.22
CA THR A 208 32.20 -14.97 -23.69
C THR A 208 31.22 -16.05 -24.16
N GLU A 209 30.81 -15.97 -25.42
CA GLU A 209 30.07 -17.00 -26.13
C GLU A 209 30.39 -16.96 -27.62
N ASN A 210 30.18 -18.05 -28.36
CA ASN A 210 30.31 -17.98 -29.81
C ASN A 210 29.24 -17.06 -30.37
N TRP A 211 29.63 -16.15 -31.28
CA TRP A 211 28.67 -15.37 -32.05
C TRP A 211 28.21 -16.19 -33.24
N THR A 212 26.91 -16.48 -33.32
CA THR A 212 26.32 -17.34 -34.36
C THR A 212 25.33 -16.58 -35.24
N SER A 213 25.06 -17.12 -36.43
CA SER A 213 24.02 -16.59 -37.33
C SER A 213 22.60 -16.72 -36.79
N ALA A 214 22.38 -17.55 -35.77
CA ALA A 214 21.16 -17.48 -35.00
C ALA A 214 21.33 -16.40 -33.93
N TRP A 215 20.49 -15.36 -34.01
CA TRP A 215 20.55 -14.21 -33.12
C TRP A 215 20.25 -14.57 -31.65
N ASP A 216 19.56 -15.69 -31.43
CA ASP A 216 19.19 -16.24 -30.13
C ASP A 216 20.19 -17.28 -29.59
N GLY A 217 21.40 -17.35 -30.15
CA GLY A 217 22.45 -18.29 -29.76
C GLY A 217 22.21 -19.76 -30.18
N GLY A 218 21.22 -20.03 -31.03
CA GLY A 218 21.00 -21.36 -31.61
C GLY A 218 22.10 -21.81 -32.59
N THR A 219 22.35 -23.13 -32.70
CA THR A 219 23.38 -23.62 -33.64
C THR A 219 22.95 -23.52 -35.11
N LYS A 220 23.40 -22.44 -35.78
CA LYS A 220 23.72 -22.33 -37.22
C LYS A 220 24.89 -21.35 -37.42
N GLU A 221 25.76 -21.62 -38.40
CA GLU A 221 27.01 -20.91 -38.80
C GLU A 221 27.62 -19.95 -37.74
N VAL A 222 28.77 -20.35 -37.17
CA VAL A 222 29.57 -19.49 -36.27
C VAL A 222 30.15 -18.33 -37.09
N ILE A 223 29.80 -17.11 -36.70
CA ILE A 223 30.29 -15.86 -37.29
C ILE A 223 31.62 -15.48 -36.63
N PHE A 224 31.65 -15.43 -35.29
CA PHE A 224 32.87 -15.25 -34.51
C PHE A 224 32.99 -16.37 -33.49
N GLU A 225 34.11 -17.09 -33.55
CA GLU A 225 34.41 -18.17 -32.63
C GLU A 225 35.10 -17.61 -31.38
N GLN A 226 34.59 -17.94 -30.19
CA GLN A 226 35.23 -17.52 -28.96
C GLN A 226 36.48 -18.38 -28.69
N LYS A 227 37.64 -17.71 -28.71
CA LYS A 227 38.95 -18.32 -28.45
C LYS A 227 39.66 -17.62 -27.31
N LEU A 228 40.64 -18.31 -26.74
CA LEU A 228 41.58 -17.76 -25.80
C LEU A 228 43.00 -18.24 -26.14
N LEU A 229 43.66 -17.50 -27.04
CA LEU A 229 45.00 -17.78 -27.56
C LEU A 229 46.09 -17.18 -26.68
N ASP A 230 47.34 -17.56 -26.89
CA ASP A 230 48.47 -16.91 -26.23
C ASP A 230 48.63 -15.46 -26.71
N GLY A 231 48.82 -14.52 -25.78
CA GLY A 231 48.90 -13.07 -26.05
C GLY A 231 47.56 -12.34 -26.07
N ASP A 232 46.44 -13.06 -26.03
CA ASP A 232 45.09 -12.46 -25.98
C ASP A 232 44.82 -11.70 -24.68
N ASP A 233 45.44 -12.11 -23.59
CA ASP A 233 45.45 -11.39 -22.32
C ASP A 233 45.93 -9.95 -22.46
N ARG A 234 47.02 -9.73 -23.21
CA ARG A 234 47.56 -8.38 -23.44
C ARG A 234 46.66 -7.58 -24.37
N LYS A 235 46.23 -8.17 -25.49
CA LYS A 235 45.34 -7.50 -26.47
C LYS A 235 44.03 -7.07 -25.82
N PHE A 236 43.38 -7.97 -25.08
CA PHE A 236 42.13 -7.70 -24.38
C PHE A 236 42.29 -6.56 -23.38
N MET A 237 43.39 -6.57 -22.60
CA MET A 237 43.68 -5.49 -21.67
C MET A 237 43.89 -4.15 -22.40
N ASP A 238 44.70 -4.13 -23.46
CA ASP A 238 44.97 -2.90 -24.22
C ASP A 238 43.68 -2.30 -24.81
N ASP A 239 42.70 -3.14 -25.18
CA ASP A 239 41.39 -2.71 -25.69
C ASP A 239 40.50 -2.07 -24.62
N ILE A 240 40.47 -2.60 -23.39
CA ILE A 240 39.58 -2.12 -22.33
C ILE A 240 40.22 -1.06 -21.43
N LEU A 241 41.55 -0.97 -21.38
CA LEU A 241 42.28 -0.07 -20.49
C LEU A 241 41.91 1.42 -20.66
N PRO A 242 41.72 1.97 -21.88
CA PRO A 242 41.30 3.36 -22.05
C PRO A 242 39.97 3.66 -21.34
N TYR A 243 39.07 2.67 -21.27
CA TYR A 243 37.80 2.78 -20.57
C TYR A 243 37.97 2.69 -19.06
N MET A 244 38.82 1.78 -18.56
CA MET A 244 39.11 1.67 -17.13
C MET A 244 39.73 2.93 -16.54
N GLN A 245 40.46 3.68 -17.37
CA GLN A 245 41.05 4.98 -17.03
C GLN A 245 40.04 6.13 -17.02
N ASP A 246 38.82 5.94 -17.52
CA ASP A 246 37.75 6.92 -17.38
C ASP A 246 37.33 7.05 -15.91
N ASP A 247 37.15 8.28 -15.43
CA ASP A 247 36.73 8.56 -14.05
C ASP A 247 35.31 8.02 -13.77
N ARG A 248 34.48 7.88 -14.79
CA ARG A 248 33.14 7.27 -14.69
C ARG A 248 33.18 5.75 -14.62
N TYR A 249 34.31 5.11 -14.92
CA TYR A 249 34.42 3.65 -14.85
C TYR A 249 34.26 3.18 -13.40
N ILE A 250 33.36 2.22 -13.17
CA ILE A 250 33.02 1.71 -11.85
C ILE A 250 34.21 0.94 -11.27
N LYS A 251 34.53 1.29 -10.02
CA LYS A 251 35.64 0.72 -9.25
C LYS A 251 35.13 0.28 -7.87
N ILE A 252 35.73 -0.78 -7.33
CA ILE A 252 35.55 -1.25 -5.95
C ILE A 252 36.89 -1.13 -5.25
N ASP A 253 36.99 -0.32 -4.18
CA ASP A 253 38.25 -0.03 -3.49
C ASP A 253 39.36 0.44 -4.44
N GLY A 254 38.97 1.27 -5.44
CA GLY A 254 39.86 1.77 -6.49
C GLY A 254 40.22 0.76 -7.59
N LYS A 255 39.77 -0.49 -7.52
CA LYS A 255 40.02 -1.54 -8.54
C LYS A 255 38.94 -1.48 -9.63
N PRO A 256 39.27 -1.38 -10.92
CA PRO A 256 38.28 -1.44 -12.00
C PRO A 256 37.51 -2.76 -11.97
N VAL A 257 36.19 -2.69 -12.17
CA VAL A 257 35.31 -3.86 -12.20
C VAL A 257 35.25 -4.44 -13.61
N LEU A 258 35.50 -5.74 -13.74
CA LEU A 258 35.28 -6.52 -14.96
C LEU A 258 34.45 -7.76 -14.62
N SER A 259 33.27 -7.88 -15.22
CA SER A 259 32.49 -9.12 -15.23
C SER A 259 32.90 -9.99 -16.42
N ILE A 260 32.82 -11.31 -16.26
CA ILE A 260 33.02 -12.28 -17.33
C ILE A 260 31.83 -13.23 -17.34
N TYR A 261 31.15 -13.29 -18.48
CA TYR A 261 29.91 -14.04 -18.63
C TYR A 261 30.09 -15.54 -18.39
N ARG A 262 31.07 -16.17 -19.04
CA ARG A 262 31.30 -17.62 -19.01
C ARG A 262 32.79 -17.98 -19.04
N CYS A 263 33.28 -18.56 -17.96
CA CYS A 263 34.66 -19.03 -17.87
C CYS A 263 34.87 -20.49 -18.34
N ASP A 264 33.79 -21.28 -18.36
CA ASP A 264 33.79 -22.73 -18.64
C ASP A 264 34.16 -23.08 -20.09
N MET A 265 33.96 -22.14 -21.03
CA MET A 265 34.32 -22.35 -22.43
C MET A 265 35.82 -22.46 -22.67
N PHE A 266 36.63 -22.00 -21.71
CA PHE A 266 38.07 -22.00 -21.84
C PHE A 266 38.71 -23.09 -20.97
N PRO A 267 39.86 -23.65 -21.39
CA PRO A 267 40.61 -24.54 -20.52
C PRO A 267 40.95 -23.85 -19.19
N LYS A 268 40.48 -24.40 -18.06
CA LYS A 268 40.60 -23.80 -16.70
C LYS A 268 41.99 -23.23 -16.41
N LYS A 269 43.06 -23.97 -16.74
CA LYS A 269 44.45 -23.51 -16.54
C LYS A 269 44.79 -22.26 -17.35
N ARG A 270 44.35 -22.18 -18.61
CA ARG A 270 44.59 -21.01 -19.48
C ARG A 270 43.76 -19.81 -19.01
N PHE A 271 42.54 -20.05 -18.55
CA PHE A 271 41.68 -19.00 -18.01
C PHE A 271 42.28 -18.39 -16.73
N ILE A 272 42.68 -19.20 -15.75
CA ILE A 272 43.39 -18.72 -14.55
C ILE A 272 44.61 -17.88 -14.93
N LYS A 273 45.40 -18.34 -15.91
CA LYS A 273 46.55 -17.58 -16.41
C LYS A 273 46.17 -16.22 -17.00
N MET A 274 45.02 -16.12 -17.69
CA MET A 274 44.50 -14.84 -18.18
C MET A 274 44.22 -13.90 -17.02
N ILE A 275 43.46 -14.36 -16.02
CA ILE A 275 43.08 -13.57 -14.83
C ILE A 275 44.32 -13.03 -14.11
N GLU A 276 45.34 -13.86 -13.89
CA GLU A 276 46.62 -13.44 -13.33
C GLU A 276 47.30 -12.32 -14.15
N ASN A 277 47.30 -12.47 -15.48
CA ASN A 277 47.95 -11.53 -16.38
C ASN A 277 47.16 -10.21 -16.49
N LEU A 278 45.82 -10.25 -16.55
CA LEU A 278 44.98 -9.05 -16.55
C LEU A 278 45.17 -8.23 -15.26
N ARG A 279 45.19 -8.89 -14.10
CA ARG A 279 45.52 -8.24 -12.82
C ARG A 279 46.90 -7.62 -12.81
N LYS A 280 47.91 -8.32 -13.35
CA LYS A 280 49.25 -7.78 -13.51
C LYS A 280 49.24 -6.52 -14.38
N TYR A 281 48.56 -6.54 -15.52
CA TYR A 281 48.50 -5.39 -16.42
C TYR A 281 47.71 -4.22 -15.82
N ALA A 282 46.66 -4.46 -15.05
CA ALA A 282 45.95 -3.41 -14.31
C ALA A 282 46.87 -2.69 -13.31
N ARG A 283 47.71 -3.44 -12.59
CA ARG A 283 48.72 -2.86 -11.70
C ARG A 283 49.81 -2.09 -12.45
N GLU A 284 50.27 -2.61 -13.58
CA GLU A 284 51.21 -1.88 -14.45
C GLU A 284 50.64 -0.55 -14.95
N ALA A 285 49.32 -0.49 -15.17
CA ALA A 285 48.59 0.72 -15.57
C ALA A 285 48.29 1.69 -14.41
N GLY A 286 48.66 1.35 -13.16
CA GLY A 286 48.53 2.23 -12.00
C GLY A 286 47.32 1.96 -11.10
N PHE A 287 46.51 0.94 -11.36
CA PHE A 287 45.43 0.55 -10.45
C PHE A 287 45.94 -0.32 -9.29
N PRO A 288 45.25 -0.36 -8.13
CA PRO A 288 45.62 -1.26 -7.04
C PRO A 288 45.57 -2.74 -7.45
N ASP A 289 44.53 -3.11 -8.19
CA ASP A 289 44.33 -4.43 -8.80
C ASP A 289 43.16 -4.36 -9.81
N LEU A 290 42.78 -5.50 -10.39
CA LEU A 290 41.51 -5.67 -11.14
C LEU A 290 40.50 -6.47 -10.31
N TYR A 291 39.27 -5.96 -10.18
CA TYR A 291 38.17 -6.65 -9.49
C TYR A 291 37.37 -7.46 -10.49
N ILE A 292 37.38 -8.79 -10.35
CA ILE A 292 36.84 -9.71 -11.35
C ILE A 292 35.62 -10.44 -10.81
N MET A 293 34.51 -10.35 -11.55
CA MET A 293 33.27 -11.06 -11.27
C MET A 293 33.02 -12.14 -12.32
N ILE A 294 32.47 -13.28 -11.93
CA ILE A 294 32.02 -14.34 -12.84
C ILE A 294 30.52 -14.51 -12.70
N THR A 295 29.79 -14.62 -13.82
CA THR A 295 28.34 -14.84 -13.74
C THR A 295 27.99 -16.29 -13.37
N ASN A 296 26.82 -16.48 -12.77
CA ASN A 296 26.29 -17.80 -12.38
C ASN A 296 25.64 -18.59 -13.54
N ARG A 297 25.98 -18.30 -14.80
CA ARG A 297 25.41 -18.99 -15.97
C ARG A 297 25.67 -20.49 -16.00
N GLU A 298 26.73 -20.97 -15.34
CA GLU A 298 27.10 -22.39 -15.29
C GLU A 298 27.65 -22.82 -13.91
N ASN A 299 27.79 -24.14 -13.69
CA ASN A 299 28.21 -24.77 -12.42
C ASN A 299 29.67 -24.48 -12.03
N ILE A 300 29.96 -23.26 -11.57
CA ILE A 300 31.11 -22.98 -10.71
C ILE A 300 30.62 -22.86 -9.27
N ASP A 301 31.12 -23.74 -8.40
CA ASP A 301 30.70 -23.77 -6.98
C ASP A 301 31.32 -22.57 -6.22
N ASP A 302 32.63 -22.39 -6.39
CA ASP A 302 33.38 -21.23 -5.88
C ASP A 302 34.21 -20.57 -7.00
N VAL A 303 33.94 -19.29 -7.25
CA VAL A 303 34.68 -18.48 -8.24
C VAL A 303 36.16 -18.30 -7.89
N ALA A 304 36.54 -18.49 -6.62
CA ALA A 304 37.94 -18.45 -6.21
C ALA A 304 38.78 -19.54 -6.93
N GLU A 305 38.16 -20.63 -7.39
CA GLU A 305 38.84 -21.69 -8.15
C GLU A 305 39.41 -21.23 -9.49
N VAL A 306 38.88 -20.14 -10.04
CA VAL A 306 39.38 -19.53 -11.28
C VAL A 306 40.10 -18.20 -11.04
N GLY A 307 40.33 -17.85 -9.77
CA GLY A 307 41.07 -16.63 -9.37
C GLY A 307 40.24 -15.34 -9.40
N ALA A 308 38.90 -15.43 -9.50
CA ALA A 308 38.01 -14.29 -9.47
C ALA A 308 37.64 -13.88 -8.02
N ASP A 309 37.11 -12.67 -7.85
CA ASP A 309 36.79 -12.07 -6.54
C ASP A 309 35.38 -12.39 -6.05
N ALA A 310 34.42 -12.50 -6.97
CA ALA A 310 33.01 -12.67 -6.62
C ALA A 310 32.18 -13.34 -7.72
N LEU A 311 31.10 -13.97 -7.28
CA LEU A 311 30.02 -14.43 -8.14
C LEU A 311 29.02 -13.27 -8.33
N VAL A 312 28.50 -13.11 -9.54
CA VAL A 312 27.35 -12.23 -9.80
C VAL A 312 26.21 -13.03 -10.43
N GLU A 313 24.99 -12.79 -9.98
CA GLU A 313 23.83 -13.48 -10.54
C GLU A 313 23.44 -12.92 -11.92
N PHE A 314 23.07 -13.80 -12.84
CA PHE A 314 22.55 -13.46 -14.17
C PHE A 314 21.27 -14.26 -14.48
N PRO A 315 20.12 -13.88 -13.88
CA PRO A 315 18.83 -14.50 -14.19
C PRO A 315 18.46 -14.29 -15.69
N PRO A 316 17.62 -15.15 -16.30
CA PRO A 316 16.80 -16.19 -15.68
C PRO A 316 17.47 -17.57 -15.58
N ALA A 317 18.72 -17.74 -16.00
CA ALA A 317 19.38 -19.05 -16.10
C ALA A 317 19.25 -19.89 -14.82
N ALA A 318 19.45 -19.24 -13.67
CA ALA A 318 19.47 -19.86 -12.36
C ALA A 318 18.09 -19.97 -11.67
N ILE A 319 17.01 -19.46 -12.28
CA ILE A 319 15.66 -19.40 -11.69
C ILE A 319 14.65 -20.33 -12.38
N TRP A 320 14.89 -20.74 -13.63
CA TRP A 320 13.97 -21.63 -14.36
C TRP A 320 13.53 -22.87 -13.59
N PRO A 321 14.42 -23.61 -12.90
CA PRO A 321 14.01 -24.81 -12.15
C PRO A 321 13.05 -24.53 -10.99
N GLU A 322 12.98 -23.28 -10.53
CA GLU A 322 12.17 -22.87 -9.38
C GLU A 322 10.80 -22.28 -9.79
N CYS A 323 10.61 -22.00 -11.07
CA CYS A 323 9.37 -21.45 -11.63
C CYS A 323 8.47 -22.58 -12.14
N GLY A 324 7.20 -22.60 -11.71
CA GLY A 324 6.23 -23.60 -12.15
C GLY A 324 5.79 -23.36 -13.60
N ARG A 325 5.40 -24.42 -14.32
CA ARG A 325 4.77 -24.27 -15.64
C ARG A 325 3.43 -23.55 -15.50
N TYR A 326 3.18 -22.60 -16.40
CA TYR A 326 1.94 -21.84 -16.47
C TYR A 326 1.15 -22.27 -17.72
N GLN A 327 -0.18 -22.28 -17.61
CA GLN A 327 -1.09 -22.51 -18.72
C GLN A 327 -1.92 -21.24 -18.93
N PRO A 328 -1.85 -20.59 -20.10
CA PRO A 328 -2.61 -19.38 -20.36
C PRO A 328 -4.10 -19.69 -20.52
N GLU A 329 -4.93 -18.78 -20.02
CA GLU A 329 -6.37 -18.81 -20.21
C GLU A 329 -6.76 -18.13 -21.54
N GLY A 330 -7.91 -18.51 -22.11
CA GLY A 330 -8.40 -17.94 -23.36
C GLY A 330 -7.70 -18.47 -24.61
N TYR A 331 -7.63 -17.63 -25.65
CA TYR A 331 -7.06 -18.04 -26.93
C TYR A 331 -5.55 -18.30 -26.83
N VAL A 332 -5.09 -19.40 -27.43
CA VAL A 332 -3.68 -19.72 -27.63
C VAL A 332 -3.47 -20.01 -29.11
N ASN A 333 -2.49 -19.36 -29.73
CA ASN A 333 -2.14 -19.59 -31.12
C ASN A 333 -1.80 -21.08 -31.32
N PRO A 334 -2.48 -21.83 -32.21
CA PRO A 334 -2.25 -23.27 -32.40
C PRO A 334 -0.83 -23.63 -32.84
N ASN A 335 -0.06 -22.66 -33.35
CA ASN A 335 1.33 -22.87 -33.73
C ASN A 335 2.33 -22.60 -32.59
N PHE A 336 1.87 -22.09 -31.45
CA PHE A 336 2.71 -21.84 -30.28
C PHE A 336 3.21 -23.16 -29.67
N LYS A 337 4.53 -23.29 -29.61
CA LYS A 337 5.27 -24.42 -29.03
C LYS A 337 6.41 -23.86 -28.19
N GLY A 338 6.06 -22.98 -27.25
CA GLY A 338 6.96 -22.44 -26.24
C GLY A 338 6.63 -22.96 -24.85
N ASP A 339 7.53 -22.74 -23.91
CA ASP A 339 7.31 -23.00 -22.48
C ASP A 339 6.95 -21.69 -21.77
N ILE A 340 5.89 -21.71 -20.97
CA ILE A 340 5.46 -20.58 -20.15
C ILE A 340 5.63 -20.97 -18.69
N PHE A 341 6.21 -20.07 -17.90
CA PHE A 341 6.49 -20.25 -16.48
C PHE A 341 5.89 -19.10 -15.66
N ASP A 342 5.60 -19.34 -14.38
CA ASP A 342 5.15 -18.30 -13.45
C ASP A 342 6.25 -17.96 -12.42
N LEU A 343 6.66 -16.69 -12.42
CA LEU A 343 7.67 -16.13 -11.53
C LEU A 343 7.12 -15.83 -10.11
N THR A 344 5.81 -15.69 -9.98
CA THR A 344 5.17 -15.17 -8.75
C THR A 344 5.53 -15.99 -7.50
N PRO A 345 5.47 -17.34 -7.51
CA PRO A 345 5.83 -18.12 -6.33
C PRO A 345 7.31 -18.01 -5.96
N PHE A 346 8.20 -17.86 -6.94
CA PHE A 346 9.64 -17.69 -6.72
C PHE A 346 9.94 -16.41 -5.92
N VAL A 347 9.28 -15.30 -6.28
CA VAL A 347 9.43 -14.01 -5.60
C VAL A 347 8.77 -14.03 -4.23
N GLN A 348 7.51 -14.47 -4.13
CA GLN A 348 6.76 -14.45 -2.87
C GLN A 348 7.40 -15.34 -1.79
N GLN A 349 8.01 -16.45 -2.19
CA GLN A 349 8.72 -17.37 -1.29
C GLN A 349 10.18 -16.96 -1.05
N LYS A 350 10.62 -15.80 -1.56
CA LYS A 350 12.00 -15.28 -1.46
C LYS A 350 13.08 -16.26 -1.93
N LYS A 351 12.78 -17.10 -2.92
CA LYS A 351 13.73 -18.10 -3.46
C LYS A 351 14.97 -17.48 -4.11
N TYR A 352 14.93 -16.19 -4.43
CA TYR A 352 16.07 -15.41 -4.89
C TYR A 352 17.20 -15.27 -3.86
N LEU A 353 16.96 -15.53 -2.56
CA LEU A 353 17.98 -15.49 -1.51
C LEU A 353 18.70 -16.84 -1.33
N LYS A 354 18.88 -17.61 -2.41
CA LYS A 354 19.54 -18.92 -2.34
C LYS A 354 21.02 -18.79 -2.01
N LYS A 355 21.62 -19.81 -1.40
CA LYS A 355 23.04 -19.81 -1.05
C LYS A 355 23.91 -20.36 -2.18
N TYR A 356 25.12 -19.83 -2.30
CA TYR A 356 26.17 -20.29 -3.22
C TYR A 356 27.41 -20.72 -2.44
N GLY A 357 28.29 -21.52 -3.05
CA GLY A 357 29.59 -21.89 -2.46
C GLY A 357 30.58 -20.72 -2.40
N SER A 358 30.46 -19.77 -3.33
CA SER A 358 31.26 -18.56 -3.38
C SER A 358 31.05 -17.66 -2.16
N LYS A 359 32.15 -17.18 -1.56
CA LYS A 359 32.11 -16.32 -0.36
C LYS A 359 31.44 -14.95 -0.61
N LYS A 360 31.66 -14.38 -1.80
CA LYS A 360 31.10 -13.09 -2.20
C LYS A 360 30.14 -13.29 -3.36
N VAL A 361 28.90 -12.83 -3.16
CA VAL A 361 27.82 -12.94 -4.14
C VAL A 361 27.16 -11.58 -4.31
N PHE A 362 27.11 -11.09 -5.55
CA PHE A 362 26.32 -9.94 -5.95
C PHE A 362 24.99 -10.41 -6.53
N ARG A 363 23.90 -10.05 -5.86
CA ARG A 363 22.55 -10.46 -6.26
C ARG A 363 22.07 -9.72 -7.49
N SER A 364 21.14 -10.33 -8.23
CA SER A 364 20.49 -9.69 -9.37
C SER A 364 18.99 -9.94 -9.42
N ALA A 365 18.21 -8.89 -9.67
CA ALA A 365 16.78 -8.98 -9.97
C ALA A 365 16.53 -9.01 -11.47
N LEU A 366 15.54 -9.79 -11.91
CA LEU A 366 15.09 -9.84 -13.30
C LEU A 366 13.83 -8.99 -13.47
N VAL A 367 13.80 -8.16 -14.52
CA VAL A 367 12.63 -7.35 -14.89
C VAL A 367 11.52 -8.23 -15.48
N GLY A 368 11.89 -9.09 -16.43
CA GLY A 368 11.02 -10.05 -17.10
C GLY A 368 11.82 -10.94 -18.06
N PHE A 369 11.15 -11.90 -18.71
CA PHE A 369 11.76 -12.66 -19.79
C PHE A 369 10.70 -13.19 -20.75
N ASP A 370 10.86 -12.86 -22.02
CA ASP A 370 10.05 -13.31 -23.15
C ASP A 370 10.86 -13.16 -24.45
N ASN A 371 11.39 -14.27 -24.95
CA ASN A 371 12.18 -14.29 -26.18
C ASN A 371 11.35 -14.58 -27.45
N THR A 372 10.04 -14.42 -27.40
CA THR A 372 9.16 -14.65 -28.57
C THR A 372 9.43 -13.67 -29.70
N ALA A 373 9.94 -12.47 -29.43
CA ALA A 373 10.38 -11.53 -30.47
C ALA A 373 11.52 -12.10 -31.34
N ARG A 374 12.40 -12.94 -30.76
CA ARG A 374 13.49 -13.62 -31.47
C ARG A 374 13.07 -14.96 -32.07
N ARG A 375 12.21 -15.71 -31.39
CA ARG A 375 11.86 -17.11 -31.73
C ARG A 375 10.50 -17.32 -32.39
N ALA A 376 9.68 -16.27 -32.44
CA ALA A 376 8.28 -16.33 -32.86
C ALA A 376 7.52 -17.44 -32.12
N THR A 377 7.15 -18.53 -32.80
CA THR A 377 6.19 -19.51 -32.28
C THR A 377 6.80 -20.80 -31.72
N THR A 378 8.09 -21.08 -31.86
CA THR A 378 8.65 -22.37 -31.44
C THR A 378 9.92 -22.24 -30.63
N GLY A 379 10.01 -22.99 -29.52
CA GLY A 379 11.19 -23.01 -28.65
C GLY A 379 11.37 -21.74 -27.83
N CYS A 380 10.35 -20.88 -27.75
CA CYS A 380 10.36 -19.68 -26.91
C CYS A 380 10.10 -20.02 -25.44
N GLN A 381 10.55 -19.13 -24.56
CA GLN A 381 10.36 -19.19 -23.11
C GLN A 381 9.81 -17.86 -22.63
N ILE A 382 8.80 -17.91 -21.76
CA ILE A 382 8.07 -16.74 -21.26
C ILE A 382 7.92 -16.85 -19.75
N LEU A 383 8.20 -15.77 -19.02
CA LEU A 383 7.91 -15.60 -17.59
C LEU A 383 6.67 -14.72 -17.39
N MET A 384 5.57 -15.35 -16.99
CA MET A 384 4.41 -14.68 -16.43
C MET A 384 4.68 -14.23 -14.99
N GLY A 385 3.92 -13.24 -14.52
CA GLY A 385 4.12 -12.67 -13.18
C GLY A 385 5.29 -11.68 -13.08
N ALA A 386 6.02 -11.44 -14.17
CA ALA A 386 7.00 -10.37 -14.27
C ALA A 386 6.29 -9.01 -14.45
N ASN A 387 6.00 -8.36 -13.31
CA ASN A 387 5.35 -7.04 -13.24
C ASN A 387 6.09 -6.14 -12.23
N PRO A 388 5.85 -4.81 -12.23
CA PRO A 388 6.54 -3.88 -11.34
C PRO A 388 6.44 -4.21 -9.85
N ALA A 389 5.33 -4.81 -9.39
CA ALA A 389 5.13 -5.15 -7.98
C ALA A 389 6.02 -6.33 -7.54
N ASN A 390 6.02 -7.43 -8.30
CA ASN A 390 6.90 -8.58 -8.04
C ASN A 390 8.38 -8.19 -8.20
N PHE A 391 8.70 -7.35 -9.19
CA PHE A 391 10.05 -6.81 -9.36
C PHE A 391 10.49 -5.98 -8.14
N LYS A 392 9.65 -5.06 -7.64
CA LYS A 392 9.93 -4.27 -6.44
C LYS A 392 10.21 -5.17 -5.24
N LEU A 393 9.36 -6.19 -5.02
CA LEU A 393 9.50 -7.12 -3.90
C LEU A 393 10.81 -7.90 -3.95
N TRP A 394 11.20 -8.39 -5.14
CA TRP A 394 12.48 -9.06 -5.34
C TRP A 394 13.64 -8.08 -5.10
N LEU A 395 13.63 -6.93 -5.77
CA LEU A 395 14.70 -5.94 -5.67
C LEU A 395 14.90 -5.47 -4.22
N LYS A 396 13.82 -5.18 -3.50
CA LYS A 396 13.87 -4.82 -2.08
C LYS A 396 14.54 -5.89 -1.25
N GLY A 397 14.16 -7.16 -1.41
CA GLY A 397 14.74 -8.26 -0.65
C GLY A 397 16.25 -8.43 -0.87
N ILE A 398 16.74 -8.24 -2.10
CA ILE A 398 18.19 -8.31 -2.37
C ILE A 398 18.95 -7.05 -1.94
N LEU A 399 18.30 -5.89 -1.92
CA LEU A 399 18.85 -4.66 -1.36
C LEU A 399 19.04 -4.79 0.16
N GLU A 400 18.05 -5.33 0.86
CA GLU A 400 18.13 -5.62 2.31
C GLU A 400 19.30 -6.57 2.61
N GLU A 401 19.38 -7.72 1.93
CA GLU A 401 20.48 -8.68 2.12
C GLU A 401 21.85 -8.06 1.81
N SER A 402 21.97 -7.31 0.71
CA SER A 402 23.24 -6.68 0.31
C SER A 402 23.77 -5.74 1.39
N ARG A 403 22.90 -4.99 2.07
CA ARG A 403 23.27 -4.12 3.19
C ARG A 403 23.73 -4.88 4.44
N GLU A 404 23.29 -6.12 4.61
CA GLU A 404 23.69 -6.98 5.73
C GLU A 404 25.03 -7.67 5.48
N ILE A 405 25.27 -8.11 4.24
CA ILE A 405 26.43 -8.95 3.92
C ILE A 405 27.60 -8.20 3.28
N HIS A 406 27.35 -7.01 2.72
CA HIS A 406 28.37 -6.17 2.08
C HIS A 406 28.51 -4.82 2.79
N SER A 407 29.66 -4.18 2.61
CA SER A 407 29.94 -2.86 3.17
C SER A 407 30.77 -2.01 2.21
N GLY A 408 30.74 -0.69 2.38
CA GLY A 408 31.52 0.24 1.57
C GLY A 408 31.22 0.09 0.07
N ASP A 409 32.28 -0.01 -0.73
CA ASP A 409 32.15 -0.07 -2.19
C ASP A 409 31.52 -1.35 -2.72
N GLU A 410 31.51 -2.43 -1.95
CA GLU A 410 30.94 -3.74 -2.30
C GLU A 410 29.42 -3.81 -2.09
N ASN A 411 28.78 -2.78 -1.52
CA ASN A 411 27.33 -2.73 -1.39
C ASN A 411 26.68 -2.44 -2.76
N ILE A 412 26.62 -3.48 -3.61
CA ILE A 412 26.13 -3.46 -4.99
C ILE A 412 25.07 -4.54 -5.19
N VAL A 413 24.06 -4.24 -6.01
CA VAL A 413 23.13 -5.23 -6.60
C VAL A 413 22.98 -4.98 -8.09
N PHE A 414 22.57 -6.00 -8.84
CA PHE A 414 22.39 -5.92 -10.29
C PHE A 414 20.93 -6.01 -10.73
N ILE A 415 20.61 -5.44 -11.89
CA ILE A 415 19.30 -5.61 -12.55
C ILE A 415 19.52 -6.14 -13.96
N ASN A 416 18.83 -7.22 -14.30
CA ASN A 416 18.73 -7.77 -15.64
C ASN A 416 17.37 -7.38 -16.25
N ASN A 417 17.29 -6.47 -17.22
CA ASN A 417 18.35 -5.61 -17.80
C ASN A 417 17.84 -4.16 -17.96
N TRP A 418 18.72 -3.23 -18.38
CA TRP A 418 18.30 -1.89 -18.79
C TRP A 418 17.44 -1.95 -20.07
N ASN A 419 17.94 -2.57 -21.14
CA ASN A 419 17.39 -2.43 -22.49
C ASN A 419 17.40 -3.74 -23.33
N GLU A 420 17.14 -4.92 -22.77
CA GLU A 420 16.99 -6.16 -23.57
C GLU A 420 15.56 -6.31 -24.10
N TRP A 421 15.19 -5.46 -25.06
CA TRP A 421 13.82 -5.35 -25.58
C TRP A 421 13.32 -6.63 -26.26
N ALA A 422 14.19 -7.34 -26.97
CA ALA A 422 13.79 -8.57 -27.70
C ALA A 422 13.65 -9.79 -26.78
N GLU A 423 14.02 -9.67 -25.51
CA GLU A 423 13.73 -10.63 -24.45
C GLU A 423 12.67 -10.12 -23.47
N GLY A 424 11.99 -9.01 -23.74
CA GLY A 424 11.03 -8.41 -22.80
C GLY A 424 11.63 -8.03 -21.45
N SER A 425 12.97 -7.97 -21.34
CA SER A 425 13.73 -7.70 -20.11
C SER A 425 14.31 -6.29 -20.17
N HIS A 426 13.45 -5.28 -20.05
CA HIS A 426 13.86 -3.87 -20.13
C HIS A 426 13.33 -3.07 -18.93
N LEU A 427 14.24 -2.44 -18.19
CA LEU A 427 13.90 -1.44 -17.17
C LEU A 427 13.46 -0.11 -17.81
N GLU A 428 13.84 0.12 -19.08
CA GLU A 428 13.44 1.30 -19.82
C GLU A 428 11.90 1.45 -19.94
N PRO A 429 11.39 2.71 -19.93
CA PRO A 429 9.95 2.96 -20.00
C PRO A 429 9.30 2.45 -21.28
N ASP A 430 8.17 1.76 -21.12
CA ASP A 430 7.34 1.25 -22.21
C ASP A 430 5.92 1.84 -22.20
N MET A 431 5.16 1.50 -23.25
CA MET A 431 3.78 1.97 -23.41
C MET A 431 2.77 1.31 -22.45
N LYS A 432 3.11 0.21 -21.77
CA LYS A 432 2.19 -0.49 -20.85
C LYS A 432 2.30 0.06 -19.44
N TYR A 433 3.51 0.08 -18.90
CA TYR A 433 3.84 0.43 -17.53
C TYR A 433 4.36 1.86 -17.37
N GLY A 434 4.70 2.56 -18.47
CA GLY A 434 5.30 3.89 -18.37
C GLY A 434 6.62 3.80 -17.59
N TYR A 435 6.74 4.53 -16.50
CA TYR A 435 7.92 4.53 -15.62
C TYR A 435 7.81 3.56 -14.44
N ALA A 436 6.83 2.64 -14.39
CA ALA A 436 6.54 1.88 -13.16
C ALA A 436 7.72 1.02 -12.67
N TYR A 437 8.49 0.39 -13.56
CA TYR A 437 9.70 -0.37 -13.17
C TYR A 437 10.81 0.52 -12.58
N LEU A 438 10.99 1.71 -13.14
CA LEU A 438 11.93 2.71 -12.61
C LEU A 438 11.44 3.26 -11.26
N GLN A 439 10.15 3.56 -11.14
CA GLN A 439 9.54 4.01 -9.89
C GLN A 439 9.64 2.93 -8.80
N ALA A 440 9.40 1.65 -9.13
CA ALA A 440 9.64 0.51 -8.25
C ALA A 440 11.10 0.42 -7.78
N THR A 441 12.06 0.69 -8.67
CA THR A 441 13.49 0.74 -8.33
C THR A 441 13.79 1.82 -7.29
N LYS A 442 13.29 3.04 -7.52
CA LYS A 442 13.45 4.17 -6.60
C LYS A 442 12.84 3.87 -5.24
N GLU A 443 11.62 3.36 -5.20
CA GLU A 443 10.92 3.04 -3.95
C GLU A 443 11.62 1.93 -3.17
N ALA A 444 12.08 0.88 -3.85
CA ALA A 444 12.84 -0.19 -3.19
C ALA A 444 14.12 0.35 -2.53
N LEU A 445 14.84 1.27 -3.17
CA LEU A 445 16.00 1.94 -2.57
C LEU A 445 15.60 2.81 -1.37
N GLU A 446 14.54 3.61 -1.50
CA GLU A 446 14.10 4.52 -0.43
C GLU A 446 13.59 3.77 0.79
N GLU A 447 12.86 2.68 0.60
CA GLU A 447 12.33 1.84 1.68
C GLU A 447 13.41 1.02 2.40
N THR A 448 14.52 0.71 1.74
CA THR A 448 15.64 -0.05 2.33
C THR A 448 16.69 0.83 3.00
N ARG A 449 16.53 2.15 2.94
CA ARG A 449 17.32 3.04 3.78
C ARG A 449 17.02 2.72 5.24
N GLY A 450 18.06 2.29 5.96
CA GLY A 450 17.99 2.14 7.41
C GLY A 450 17.54 3.45 8.06
N MET A 451 16.96 3.34 9.25
CA MET A 451 16.49 4.48 10.01
C MET A 451 17.65 5.44 10.31
N ARG A 452 17.44 6.74 10.07
CA ARG A 452 18.40 7.80 10.34
C ARG A 452 18.18 8.35 11.74
N TYR A 453 19.20 8.24 12.57
CA TYR A 453 19.17 8.61 14.00
C TYR A 453 20.06 9.81 14.33
N ASP A 454 20.88 10.23 13.37
CA ASP A 454 22.00 11.16 13.54
C ASP A 454 21.73 12.53 12.92
N ILE A 455 20.51 12.79 12.43
CA ILE A 455 20.19 14.03 11.70
C ILE A 455 20.34 15.25 12.61
N VAL A 456 19.72 15.22 13.78
CA VAL A 456 19.78 16.32 14.74
C VAL A 456 21.20 16.49 15.29
N GLU A 457 21.87 15.38 15.59
CA GLU A 457 23.25 15.39 16.10
C GLU A 457 24.23 15.95 15.06
N ASN A 458 24.11 15.57 13.79
CA ASN A 458 24.96 16.07 12.71
C ASN A 458 24.74 17.57 12.46
N GLN A 459 23.49 18.03 12.45
CA GLN A 459 23.19 19.47 12.35
C GLN A 459 23.78 20.25 13.52
N TRP A 460 23.70 19.69 14.74
CA TRP A 460 24.29 20.28 15.93
C TRP A 460 25.83 20.35 15.82
N LYS A 461 26.50 19.25 15.46
CA LYS A 461 27.96 19.20 15.23
C LYS A 461 28.40 20.20 14.17
N GLU A 462 27.69 20.28 13.05
CA GLU A 462 27.99 21.19 11.95
C GLU A 462 27.92 22.66 12.41
N LYS A 463 26.86 23.04 13.13
CA LYS A 463 26.68 24.41 13.63
C LYS A 463 27.72 24.78 14.68
N LYS A 464 28.04 23.86 15.60
CA LYS A 464 29.12 24.06 16.58
C LYS A 464 30.48 24.24 15.88
N ALA A 465 30.76 23.46 14.84
CA ALA A 465 31.99 23.61 14.05
C ALA A 465 32.08 24.97 13.33
N LYS A 466 30.94 25.60 12.98
CA LYS A 466 30.87 26.96 12.43
C LYS A 466 30.99 28.07 13.49
N GLY A 467 31.16 27.74 14.77
CA GLY A 467 31.33 28.70 15.85
C GLY A 467 30.03 29.22 16.47
N VAL A 468 28.87 28.59 16.19
CA VAL A 468 27.61 28.94 16.83
C VAL A 468 27.68 28.57 18.33
N THR A 469 27.60 29.55 19.22
CA THR A 469 27.75 29.33 20.67
C THR A 469 26.49 28.73 21.30
N THR A 470 25.31 29.27 20.96
CA THR A 470 24.02 28.87 21.51
C THR A 470 23.12 28.33 20.41
N ILE A 471 22.64 27.11 20.57
CA ILE A 471 21.72 26.44 19.65
C ILE A 471 20.29 26.61 20.16
N ASN A 472 19.34 26.90 19.27
CA ASN A 472 17.92 26.84 19.61
C ASN A 472 17.28 25.60 18.96
N PHE A 473 16.83 24.67 19.80
CA PHE A 473 16.03 23.53 19.35
C PHE A 473 14.55 23.93 19.31
N TYR A 474 13.90 23.72 18.17
CA TYR A 474 12.46 23.86 18.02
C TYR A 474 11.84 22.46 18.00
N VAL A 475 11.25 22.05 19.13
CA VAL A 475 10.54 20.76 19.24
C VAL A 475 9.15 20.94 18.66
N HIS A 476 8.93 20.37 17.47
CA HIS A 476 7.68 20.40 16.76
C HIS A 476 6.88 19.14 17.09
N CYS A 477 6.11 19.21 18.19
CA CYS A 477 5.26 18.12 18.68
C CYS A 477 3.90 18.71 19.11
N VAL A 478 3.01 18.90 18.14
CA VAL A 478 1.67 19.52 18.33
C VAL A 478 0.53 18.50 18.45
N GLU A 479 0.87 17.37 19.03
CA GLU A 479 0.08 16.15 19.08
C GLU A 479 -1.07 16.19 20.10
N SER A 480 -1.63 15.03 20.43
CA SER A 480 -2.56 14.88 21.56
C SER A 480 -1.80 14.98 22.90
N MET A 481 -2.53 15.12 24.02
CA MET A 481 -1.89 15.26 25.33
C MET A 481 -1.00 14.05 25.70
N GLY A 482 -1.40 12.83 25.32
CA GLY A 482 -0.64 11.61 25.62
C GLY A 482 0.70 11.59 24.90
N ASP A 483 0.68 11.94 23.62
CA ASP A 483 1.88 12.05 22.78
C ASP A 483 2.86 13.10 23.32
N ILE A 484 2.35 14.27 23.74
CA ILE A 484 3.17 15.36 24.30
C ILE A 484 3.86 14.90 25.59
N VAL A 485 3.12 14.24 26.49
CA VAL A 485 3.68 13.70 27.74
C VAL A 485 4.70 12.60 27.43
N ALA A 486 4.39 11.68 26.52
CA ALA A 486 5.30 10.62 26.10
C ALA A 486 6.60 11.18 25.51
N CYS A 487 6.54 12.30 24.79
CA CYS A 487 7.69 12.95 24.15
C CYS A 487 8.56 13.78 25.10
N GLU A 488 8.17 14.02 26.36
CA GLU A 488 8.95 14.83 27.32
C GLU A 488 10.45 14.48 27.37
N PRO A 489 10.86 13.20 27.32
CA PRO A 489 12.27 12.84 27.36
C PRO A 489 13.13 13.48 26.26
N ILE A 490 12.54 13.89 25.13
CA ILE A 490 13.25 14.61 24.05
C ILE A 490 13.88 15.90 24.59
N ALA A 491 13.18 16.67 25.43
CA ALA A 491 13.76 17.91 25.97
C ALA A 491 14.98 17.63 26.87
N ARG A 492 14.92 16.56 27.67
CA ARG A 492 16.04 16.15 28.53
C ARG A 492 17.23 15.68 27.70
N TYR A 493 16.98 14.86 26.69
CA TYR A 493 18.02 14.39 25.76
C TYR A 493 18.73 15.55 25.06
N LEU A 494 17.98 16.54 24.57
CA LEU A 494 18.56 17.72 23.92
C LEU A 494 19.39 18.58 24.88
N LYS A 495 18.96 18.75 26.14
CA LYS A 495 19.77 19.43 27.17
C LYS A 495 21.02 18.65 27.56
N GLU A 496 20.96 17.32 27.57
CA GLU A 496 22.13 16.47 27.78
C GLU A 496 23.14 16.62 26.63
N MET A 497 22.65 16.66 25.39
CA MET A 497 23.46 16.89 24.20
C MET A 497 24.11 18.28 24.18
N ASP A 498 23.40 19.33 24.60
CA ASP A 498 23.93 20.69 24.71
C ASP A 498 23.31 21.46 25.88
N GLN A 499 24.03 21.52 27.00
CA GLN A 499 23.59 22.22 28.21
C GLN A 499 23.37 23.72 28.02
N GLN A 500 23.99 24.34 26.99
CA GLN A 500 23.86 25.77 26.70
C GLN A 500 22.77 26.08 25.67
N SER A 501 22.08 25.05 25.16
CA SER A 501 21.01 25.24 24.17
C SER A 501 19.75 25.84 24.79
N ASN A 502 18.95 26.50 23.96
CA ASN A 502 17.58 26.87 24.30
C ASN A 502 16.61 25.89 23.65
N ILE A 503 15.68 25.34 24.41
CA ILE A 503 14.62 24.46 23.91
C ILE A 503 13.31 25.24 23.84
N LYS A 504 12.77 25.32 22.63
CA LYS A 504 11.51 25.95 22.31
C LYS A 504 10.52 24.87 21.86
N TRP A 505 9.45 24.68 22.61
CA TRP A 505 8.49 23.61 22.32
C TRP A 505 7.20 24.19 21.74
N LEU A 506 6.86 23.81 20.50
CA LEU A 506 5.59 24.17 19.87
C LEU A 506 4.50 23.20 20.28
N VAL A 507 3.43 23.70 20.89
CA VAL A 507 2.35 22.88 21.45
C VAL A 507 0.99 23.53 21.23
N LYS A 508 -0.08 22.74 21.09
CA LYS A 508 -1.44 23.29 20.99
C LYS A 508 -1.82 24.03 22.27
N LYS A 509 -2.51 25.16 22.13
CA LYS A 509 -2.94 26.03 23.26
C LYS A 509 -3.55 25.28 24.46
N PRO A 510 -4.46 24.30 24.30
CA PRO A 510 -5.04 23.58 25.44
C PRO A 510 -4.04 22.75 26.26
N TYR A 511 -2.86 22.46 25.70
CA TYR A 511 -1.87 21.54 26.28
C TYR A 511 -0.61 22.24 26.80
N VAL A 512 -0.57 23.57 26.80
CA VAL A 512 0.56 24.38 27.32
C VAL A 512 0.93 23.97 28.75
N ASP A 513 -0.07 23.69 29.58
CA ASP A 513 0.09 23.37 30.99
C ASP A 513 0.73 22.01 31.27
N LEU A 514 0.87 21.16 30.25
CA LEU A 514 1.58 19.87 30.35
C LEU A 514 3.09 20.04 30.48
N ILE A 515 3.64 21.09 29.87
CA ILE A 515 5.09 21.22 29.66
C ILE A 515 5.67 22.56 30.13
N LYS A 516 4.83 23.58 30.39
CA LYS A 516 5.30 24.93 30.79
C LYS A 516 6.12 24.98 32.08
N TYR A 517 6.00 23.98 32.94
CA TYR A 517 6.76 23.88 34.20
C TYR A 517 8.00 22.99 34.08
N ASN A 518 8.29 22.43 32.90
CA ASN A 518 9.48 21.62 32.68
C ASN A 518 10.73 22.53 32.68
N PRO A 519 11.69 22.33 33.61
CA PRO A 519 12.88 23.18 33.71
C PRO A 519 13.84 23.03 32.51
N ASN A 520 13.66 22.02 31.67
CA ASN A 520 14.46 21.82 30.46
C ASN A 520 13.91 22.57 29.25
N ILE A 521 12.72 23.16 29.34
CA ILE A 521 12.07 23.91 28.25
C ILE A 521 12.17 25.40 28.58
N ASP A 522 12.90 26.14 27.75
CA ASP A 522 13.15 27.57 27.96
C ASP A 522 11.98 28.44 27.44
N GLU A 523 11.26 27.97 26.43
CA GLU A 523 10.12 28.68 25.83
C GLU A 523 9.04 27.68 25.37
N VAL A 524 7.78 27.92 25.76
CA VAL A 524 6.62 27.20 25.21
C VAL A 524 5.92 28.10 24.20
N ILE A 525 5.79 27.63 22.97
CA ILE A 525 5.19 28.36 21.85
C ILE A 525 3.80 27.79 21.58
N PRO A 526 2.72 28.48 22.02
CA PRO A 526 1.36 28.02 21.77
C PRO A 526 0.96 28.20 20.29
N VAL A 527 0.39 27.16 19.69
CA VAL A 527 -0.14 27.17 18.31
C VAL A 527 -1.62 26.75 18.28
N GLU A 528 -2.35 27.11 17.21
CA GLU A 528 -3.73 26.63 17.02
C GLU A 528 -3.78 25.24 16.39
N CYS A 529 -2.87 24.96 15.45
CA CYS A 529 -2.87 23.72 14.68
C CYS A 529 -1.48 23.39 14.13
N LEU A 530 -1.37 22.23 13.47
CA LEU A 530 -0.14 21.77 12.83
C LEU A 530 0.37 22.75 11.77
N SER A 531 -0.53 23.36 10.98
CA SER A 531 -0.12 24.31 9.93
C SER A 531 0.58 25.55 10.49
N ASP A 532 0.09 26.09 11.61
CA ASP A 532 0.73 27.23 12.28
C ASP A 532 2.14 26.88 12.75
N ALA A 533 2.30 25.68 13.30
CA ALA A 533 3.58 25.19 13.78
C ALA A 533 4.57 24.94 12.64
N ILE A 534 4.10 24.42 11.50
CA ILE A 534 4.88 24.31 10.26
C ILE A 534 5.37 25.68 9.83
N ASP A 535 4.51 26.70 9.79
CA ASP A 535 4.90 28.05 9.37
C ASP A 535 5.97 28.67 10.30
N ILE A 536 5.85 28.43 11.62
CA ILE A 536 6.86 28.85 12.59
C ILE A 536 8.19 28.13 12.35
N CYS A 537 8.16 26.81 12.16
CA CYS A 537 9.36 26.00 11.90
C CYS A 537 10.03 26.37 10.56
N ASP A 538 9.24 26.59 9.51
CA ASP A 538 9.70 27.01 8.19
C ASP A 538 10.39 28.38 8.20
N LYS A 539 9.95 29.26 9.09
CA LYS A 539 10.62 30.54 9.34
C LYS A 539 11.87 30.33 10.18
N ALA A 540 11.79 29.56 11.27
CA ALA A 540 12.88 29.34 12.21
C ALA A 540 14.09 28.65 11.57
N LYS A 541 13.88 27.68 10.67
CA LYS A 541 14.96 26.92 10.01
C LYS A 541 15.89 27.76 9.13
N LYS A 542 15.53 29.00 8.82
CA LYS A 542 16.34 29.92 8.02
C LYS A 542 17.46 30.57 8.83
N GLU A 543 17.36 30.56 10.16
CA GLU A 543 18.37 31.13 11.05
C GLU A 543 19.49 30.13 11.33
N GLU A 544 20.73 30.61 11.37
CA GLU A 544 21.92 29.75 11.41
C GLU A 544 22.06 28.96 12.72
N ASN A 545 21.51 29.45 13.83
CA ASN A 545 21.58 28.81 15.14
C ASN A 545 20.40 27.88 15.47
N ASN A 546 19.43 27.73 14.58
CA ASN A 546 18.22 26.96 14.84
C ASN A 546 18.30 25.53 14.29
N ILE A 547 17.78 24.57 15.04
CA ILE A 547 17.59 23.17 14.64
C ILE A 547 16.12 22.80 14.89
N ILE A 548 15.47 22.22 13.88
CA ILE A 548 14.09 21.74 14.02
C ILE A 548 14.12 20.26 14.39
N VAL A 549 13.47 19.92 15.50
CA VAL A 549 13.26 18.56 15.98
C VAL A 549 11.83 18.18 15.62
N ASP A 550 11.64 17.72 14.39
CA ASP A 550 10.32 17.51 13.79
C ASP A 550 9.76 16.13 14.12
N CYS A 551 8.91 16.08 15.15
CA CYS A 551 8.40 14.81 15.67
C CYS A 551 7.27 14.25 14.79
N HIS A 552 6.73 15.01 13.83
CA HIS A 552 5.63 14.54 12.99
C HIS A 552 6.12 13.65 11.83
N TYR A 553 5.46 12.52 11.60
CA TYR A 553 5.75 11.65 10.45
C TYR A 553 5.39 12.31 9.10
N ASP A 554 5.99 11.79 8.02
CA ASP A 554 5.77 12.28 6.65
C ASP A 554 4.33 12.06 6.19
N GLY A 555 3.71 13.06 5.56
CA GLY A 555 2.36 12.95 5.03
C GLY A 555 1.24 13.19 6.05
N ARG A 556 1.57 13.53 7.30
CA ARG A 556 0.58 13.87 8.32
C ARG A 556 -0.31 15.04 7.89
N ILE A 557 -1.62 14.91 8.03
CA ILE A 557 -2.58 15.95 7.62
C ILE A 557 -2.99 16.81 8.82
N CYS A 558 -2.91 18.13 8.65
CA CYS A 558 -3.45 19.06 9.64
C CYS A 558 -4.99 18.96 9.68
N SER A 559 -5.57 18.60 10.83
CA SER A 559 -7.03 18.46 10.97
C SER A 559 -7.82 19.77 10.79
N LYS A 560 -7.17 20.93 10.90
CA LYS A 560 -7.81 22.25 10.77
C LYS A 560 -7.77 22.80 9.35
N THR A 561 -6.67 22.60 8.62
CA THR A 561 -6.46 23.23 7.30
C THR A 561 -6.23 22.22 6.18
N PHE A 562 -6.18 20.91 6.48
CA PHE A 562 -5.89 19.83 5.54
C PHE A 562 -4.52 19.92 4.85
N ARG A 563 -3.62 20.78 5.35
CA ARG A 563 -2.24 20.87 4.84
C ARG A 563 -1.52 19.56 5.15
N VAL A 564 -0.91 18.97 4.13
CA VAL A 564 -0.06 17.78 4.27
C VAL A 564 1.32 18.23 4.73
N HIS A 565 1.76 17.70 5.86
CA HIS A 565 3.09 17.90 6.40
C HIS A 565 4.12 17.05 5.66
N SER A 566 5.34 17.55 5.51
CA SER A 566 6.44 16.86 4.84
C SER A 566 7.61 16.75 5.80
N ASN A 567 7.98 15.52 6.12
CA ASN A 567 9.15 15.22 6.94
C ASN A 567 9.93 14.06 6.31
N LYS A 568 11.12 14.35 5.79
CA LYS A 568 11.95 13.38 5.05
C LYS A 568 13.00 12.69 5.91
N ASN A 569 12.93 12.83 7.23
CA ASN A 569 13.91 12.23 8.15
C ASN A 569 13.92 10.71 8.06
N ASN A 570 12.73 10.10 8.21
CA ASN A 570 12.49 8.66 8.12
C ASN A 570 11.08 8.38 7.53
N PRO A 571 10.91 8.43 6.19
CA PRO A 571 9.60 8.25 5.54
C PRO A 571 8.93 6.89 5.82
N SER A 572 9.73 5.87 6.17
CA SER A 572 9.25 4.55 6.55
C SER A 572 8.49 4.52 7.87
N VAL A 573 8.62 5.55 8.72
CA VAL A 573 7.79 5.77 9.91
C VAL A 573 6.57 6.59 9.49
N ASN A 574 5.42 5.93 9.44
CA ASN A 574 4.14 6.56 9.07
C ASN A 574 3.00 5.96 9.88
N GLU A 575 1.78 6.45 9.66
CA GLU A 575 0.58 6.04 10.40
C GLU A 575 0.33 4.52 10.43
N LYS A 576 0.72 3.78 9.39
CA LYS A 576 0.53 2.33 9.29
C LYS A 576 1.67 1.51 9.87
N THR A 577 2.83 2.13 10.08
CA THR A 577 4.07 1.41 10.43
C THR A 577 4.68 1.84 11.74
N TYR A 578 4.24 2.96 12.34
CA TYR A 578 4.99 3.56 13.45
C TYR A 578 5.17 2.60 14.63
N PHE A 579 4.15 1.89 15.11
CA PHE A 579 4.34 0.92 16.20
C PHE A 579 5.20 -0.31 15.87
N ASN A 580 5.67 -0.47 14.62
CA ASN A 580 6.63 -1.53 14.28
C ASN A 580 8.06 -1.21 14.74
N TYR A 581 8.35 0.05 15.09
CA TYR A 581 9.72 0.51 15.40
C TYR A 581 9.97 0.82 16.89
N GLY A 582 9.04 0.48 17.77
CA GLY A 582 9.20 0.63 19.22
C GLY A 582 8.03 1.36 19.87
N SER A 583 8.30 1.98 21.03
CA SER A 583 7.28 2.77 21.73
C SER A 583 6.89 4.01 20.95
N LEU A 584 5.80 4.65 21.38
CA LEU A 584 5.39 5.96 20.86
C LEU A 584 6.53 6.99 20.90
N LEU A 585 7.26 7.08 22.01
CA LEU A 585 8.42 7.97 22.14
C LEU A 585 9.52 7.64 21.13
N ALA A 586 9.87 6.36 20.98
CA ALA A 586 10.87 5.94 20.00
C ALA A 586 10.47 6.38 18.59
N ASN A 587 9.19 6.23 18.23
CA ASN A 587 8.68 6.62 16.91
C ASN A 587 8.74 8.13 16.67
N PHE A 588 8.39 8.94 17.66
CA PHE A 588 8.53 10.40 17.57
C PHE A 588 10.00 10.82 17.44
N CYS A 589 10.92 10.16 18.15
CA CYS A 589 12.35 10.38 17.99
C CYS A 589 12.82 10.02 16.58
N LEU A 590 12.36 8.89 16.07
CA LEU A 590 12.65 8.43 14.72
C LEU A 590 12.14 9.43 13.66
N SER A 591 10.91 9.91 13.77
CA SER A 591 10.41 10.99 12.90
C SER A 591 11.28 12.25 13.00
N ALA A 592 11.79 12.58 14.20
CA ALA A 592 12.69 13.70 14.40
C ALA A 592 14.13 13.49 13.89
N GLY A 593 14.50 12.26 13.49
CA GLY A 593 15.88 11.92 13.14
C GLY A 593 16.82 11.85 14.35
N LEU A 594 16.27 11.46 15.50
CA LEU A 594 16.94 11.16 16.77
C LEU A 594 17.04 9.65 16.98
N PRO A 595 17.94 9.16 17.86
CA PRO A 595 17.93 7.76 18.29
C PRO A 595 16.60 7.40 18.97
N PRO A 596 16.18 6.12 18.95
CA PRO A 596 14.90 5.69 19.54
C PRO A 596 15.01 5.68 21.07
N ILE A 597 14.72 6.84 21.69
CA ILE A 597 14.76 7.02 23.14
C ILE A 597 13.63 6.20 23.78
N GLU A 598 13.90 5.59 24.94
CA GLU A 598 12.93 4.75 25.67
C GLU A 598 12.81 5.13 27.16
N ASP A 599 13.28 6.32 27.53
CA ASP A 599 13.26 6.80 28.90
C ASP A 599 11.84 7.10 29.40
N ALA A 600 11.65 7.05 30.72
CA ALA A 600 10.36 7.32 31.35
C ALA A 600 10.01 8.82 31.26
N PRO A 601 8.78 9.18 30.85
CA PRO A 601 8.33 10.57 30.83
C PRO A 601 8.21 11.13 32.25
N ARG A 602 8.31 12.46 32.40
CA ARG A 602 8.13 13.16 33.69
C ARG A 602 7.06 14.24 33.60
N PHE A 603 6.25 14.35 34.64
CA PHE A 603 5.31 15.46 34.80
C PHE A 603 5.85 16.51 35.78
N TYR A 604 5.78 17.79 35.41
CA TYR A 604 6.23 18.90 36.25
C TYR A 604 5.03 19.70 36.74
N PHE A 605 4.87 19.72 38.06
CA PHE A 605 3.73 20.38 38.70
C PHE A 605 3.94 21.89 38.83
N ALA A 606 2.84 22.63 38.73
CA ALA A 606 2.76 23.99 39.23
C ALA A 606 3.09 24.02 40.74
N PRO A 607 3.82 25.04 41.25
CA PRO A 607 4.20 25.10 42.67
C PRO A 607 3.05 24.99 43.67
N ASP A 608 1.84 25.45 43.31
CA ASP A 608 0.68 25.55 44.21
C ASP A 608 -0.55 24.79 43.67
N VAL A 609 -0.37 23.69 42.94
CA VAL A 609 -1.50 22.89 42.45
C VAL A 609 -2.35 22.36 43.61
N LYS A 610 -3.68 22.56 43.55
CA LYS A 610 -4.63 22.06 44.54
C LYS A 610 -5.74 21.29 43.87
N VAL A 611 -6.04 20.11 44.41
CA VAL A 611 -7.21 19.32 44.02
C VAL A 611 -8.47 20.01 44.58
N PRO A 612 -9.47 20.31 43.74
CA PRO A 612 -10.64 21.11 44.14
C PRO A 612 -11.69 20.31 44.94
N VAL A 613 -11.43 19.02 45.20
CA VAL A 613 -12.31 18.08 45.88
C VAL A 613 -11.55 17.35 46.98
N GLU A 614 -12.24 17.00 48.06
CA GLU A 614 -11.69 16.16 49.12
C GLU A 614 -11.81 14.69 48.67
N LEU A 615 -10.66 14.02 48.56
CA LEU A 615 -10.58 12.62 48.14
C LEU A 615 -10.23 11.74 49.34
N PRO A 616 -10.73 10.49 49.38
CA PRO A 616 -10.40 9.56 50.46
C PRO A 616 -8.90 9.18 50.45
N ASP A 617 -8.38 8.70 51.57
CA ASP A 617 -6.95 8.33 51.70
C ASP A 617 -6.52 7.19 50.77
N LYS A 618 -7.47 6.34 50.34
CA LYS A 618 -7.22 5.18 49.49
C LYS A 618 -8.26 5.11 48.38
N TYR A 619 -7.83 5.41 47.15
CA TYR A 619 -8.68 5.34 45.96
C TYR A 619 -7.93 4.88 44.71
N VAL A 620 -8.70 4.28 43.80
CA VAL A 620 -8.30 3.99 42.42
C VAL A 620 -8.84 5.08 41.50
N VAL A 621 -8.08 5.44 40.47
CA VAL A 621 -8.55 6.35 39.42
C VAL A 621 -9.02 5.56 38.21
N PHE A 622 -10.22 5.87 37.72
CA PHE A 622 -10.79 5.34 36.49
C PHE A 622 -10.73 6.39 35.39
N HIS A 623 -10.37 5.95 34.18
CA HIS A 623 -10.57 6.73 32.96
C HIS A 623 -11.16 5.85 31.85
N CYS A 624 -12.44 6.09 31.57
CA CYS A 624 -13.30 5.12 30.87
C CYS A 624 -13.45 5.34 29.36
N LYS A 625 -13.24 6.57 28.87
CA LYS A 625 -13.45 6.97 27.46
C LYS A 625 -12.21 7.58 26.86
N SER A 626 -11.92 7.28 25.59
CA SER A 626 -10.77 7.82 24.88
C SER A 626 -11.21 8.86 23.84
N ALA A 627 -10.25 9.46 23.14
CA ALA A 627 -10.55 10.34 22.01
C ALA A 627 -11.04 9.57 20.77
N GLU A 628 -10.86 8.24 20.74
CA GLU A 628 -11.23 7.36 19.63
C GLU A 628 -12.01 6.17 20.19
N SER A 629 -13.33 6.18 20.06
CA SER A 629 -14.23 5.20 20.69
C SER A 629 -13.92 3.73 20.39
N THR A 630 -13.17 3.44 19.32
CA THR A 630 -12.67 2.09 19.01
C THR A 630 -11.73 1.51 20.07
N LYS A 631 -11.15 2.37 20.93
CA LYS A 631 -10.29 1.97 22.05
C LYS A 631 -11.07 1.79 23.36
N ASP A 632 -12.36 2.15 23.38
CA ASP A 632 -13.14 2.17 24.60
C ASP A 632 -13.50 0.75 25.07
N TRP A 633 -13.72 0.64 26.38
CA TRP A 633 -14.25 -0.56 27.02
C TRP A 633 -15.75 -0.40 27.27
N VAL A 634 -16.47 -1.50 27.45
CA VAL A 634 -17.94 -1.50 27.55
C VAL A 634 -18.39 -0.85 28.86
N ASP A 635 -19.33 0.10 28.78
CA ASP A 635 -19.82 0.89 29.94
C ASP A 635 -20.34 0.03 31.11
N ASN A 636 -21.04 -1.07 30.82
CA ASN A 636 -21.52 -1.99 31.86
C ASN A 636 -20.36 -2.68 32.59
N LYS A 637 -19.27 -3.01 31.90
CA LYS A 637 -18.09 -3.63 32.51
C LYS A 637 -17.39 -2.67 33.47
N TRP A 638 -17.34 -1.37 33.15
CA TRP A 638 -16.88 -0.33 34.08
C TRP A 638 -17.72 -0.25 35.35
N ASN A 639 -19.05 -0.32 35.21
CA ASN A 639 -19.97 -0.29 36.35
C ASN A 639 -19.80 -1.52 37.26
N THR A 640 -19.71 -2.73 36.68
CA THR A 640 -19.43 -3.96 37.42
C THR A 640 -18.11 -3.88 38.17
N LEU A 641 -17.03 -3.51 37.48
CA LEU A 641 -15.70 -3.39 38.08
C LEU A 641 -15.67 -2.35 39.21
N ALA A 642 -16.33 -1.19 39.03
CA ALA A 642 -16.41 -0.17 40.06
C ALA A 642 -17.11 -0.70 41.33
N HIS A 643 -18.20 -1.46 41.16
CA HIS A 643 -18.89 -2.12 42.27
C HIS A 643 -17.96 -3.09 43.00
N ASP A 644 -17.29 -4.00 42.30
CA ASP A 644 -16.42 -5.02 42.89
C ASP A 644 -15.23 -4.39 43.65
N ILE A 645 -14.65 -3.30 43.12
CA ILE A 645 -13.55 -2.58 43.77
C ILE A 645 -14.01 -1.89 45.06
N MET A 646 -15.20 -1.29 45.07
CA MET A 646 -15.75 -0.67 46.27
C MET A 646 -16.10 -1.72 47.33
N ASP A 647 -16.62 -2.88 46.94
CA ASP A 647 -16.86 -4.00 47.85
C ASP A 647 -15.56 -4.56 48.44
N ALA A 648 -14.46 -4.48 47.69
CA ALA A 648 -13.10 -4.75 48.18
C ALA A 648 -12.49 -3.63 49.06
N GLY A 649 -13.27 -2.60 49.41
CA GLY A 649 -12.90 -1.55 50.35
C GLY A 649 -12.00 -0.44 49.79
N CYS A 650 -12.06 -0.18 48.48
CA CYS A 650 -11.30 0.89 47.83
C CYS A 650 -12.25 1.88 47.13
N ALA A 651 -12.04 3.19 47.33
CA ALA A 651 -12.87 4.19 46.65
C ALA A 651 -12.52 4.29 45.16
N VAL A 652 -13.50 4.64 44.33
CA VAL A 652 -13.34 4.81 42.88
C VAL A 652 -13.50 6.29 42.55
N VAL A 653 -12.49 6.88 41.92
CA VAL A 653 -12.50 8.26 41.44
C VAL A 653 -12.49 8.24 39.92
N GLU A 654 -13.58 8.64 39.27
CA GLU A 654 -13.65 8.74 37.81
C GLU A 654 -13.18 10.11 37.33
N ILE A 655 -12.22 10.14 36.41
CA ILE A 655 -11.79 11.36 35.70
C ILE A 655 -12.13 11.23 34.22
N GLY A 656 -12.18 12.35 33.50
CA GLY A 656 -12.46 12.35 32.07
C GLY A 656 -13.35 13.51 31.64
N MET A 657 -13.96 13.39 30.47
CA MET A 657 -14.85 14.43 29.94
C MET A 657 -16.30 14.27 30.40
N GLU A 658 -16.70 13.03 30.68
CA GLU A 658 -18.04 12.61 31.09
C GLU A 658 -17.92 11.37 31.97
N SER A 659 -18.91 11.17 32.85
CA SER A 659 -18.96 10.00 33.75
C SER A 659 -19.67 8.82 33.09
N VAL A 660 -19.00 7.67 33.09
CA VAL A 660 -19.52 6.38 32.62
C VAL A 660 -20.07 5.55 33.79
N VAL A 661 -19.44 5.66 34.96
CA VAL A 661 -19.83 4.90 36.14
C VAL A 661 -21.04 5.57 36.80
N LYS A 662 -22.17 4.89 36.76
CA LYS A 662 -23.44 5.35 37.35
C LYS A 662 -23.63 4.72 38.72
N ASN A 663 -22.97 5.29 39.72
CA ASN A 663 -23.03 4.79 41.09
C ASN A 663 -23.46 5.86 42.10
N LYS A 664 -24.27 5.48 43.08
CA LYS A 664 -24.70 6.36 44.19
C LYS A 664 -23.99 6.06 45.51
N ASN A 665 -23.06 5.11 45.52
CA ASN A 665 -22.26 4.77 46.70
C ASN A 665 -21.36 5.96 47.10
N THR A 666 -21.22 6.23 48.39
CA THR A 666 -20.35 7.29 48.91
C THR A 666 -18.85 7.05 48.65
N MET A 667 -18.47 5.82 48.30
CA MET A 667 -17.13 5.44 47.89
C MET A 667 -16.84 5.75 46.40
N TYR A 668 -17.84 6.21 45.64
CA TYR A 668 -17.67 6.64 44.27
C TYR A 668 -17.63 8.17 44.19
N HIS A 669 -16.62 8.69 43.49
CA HIS A 669 -16.38 10.12 43.33
C HIS A 669 -16.25 10.49 41.85
N ASP A 670 -17.24 11.20 41.32
CA ASP A 670 -17.21 11.75 39.95
C ASP A 670 -16.36 13.04 39.93
N CYS A 671 -15.20 12.99 39.28
CA CYS A 671 -14.29 14.12 39.06
C CYS A 671 -14.21 14.53 37.57
N THR A 672 -15.16 14.09 36.73
CA THR A 672 -15.19 14.37 35.27
C THR A 672 -15.54 15.83 34.94
N ASN A 673 -15.93 16.62 35.95
CA ASN A 673 -16.11 18.06 35.84
C ASN A 673 -14.79 18.85 35.94
N ILE A 674 -13.71 18.25 36.42
CA ILE A 674 -12.40 18.89 36.54
C ILE A 674 -11.73 18.90 35.16
N ARG A 675 -11.39 20.09 34.65
CA ARG A 675 -10.81 20.28 33.30
C ARG A 675 -9.35 20.73 33.31
N ASP A 676 -8.84 21.12 34.48
CA ASP A 676 -7.46 21.55 34.64
C ASP A 676 -6.52 20.33 34.67
N LEU A 677 -5.58 20.28 33.72
CA LEU A 677 -4.68 19.13 33.54
C LEU A 677 -3.71 18.94 34.72
N GLN A 678 -3.32 20.02 35.41
CA GLN A 678 -2.48 19.96 36.60
C GLN A 678 -3.25 19.39 37.79
N GLN A 679 -4.51 19.78 37.96
CA GLN A 679 -5.40 19.21 38.98
C GLN A 679 -5.68 17.73 38.74
N ILE A 680 -5.96 17.33 37.49
CA ILE A 680 -6.16 15.91 37.14
C ILE A 680 -4.89 15.11 37.40
N ALA A 681 -3.71 15.63 37.02
CA ALA A 681 -2.43 14.98 37.33
C ALA A 681 -2.22 14.82 38.84
N ALA A 682 -2.63 15.80 39.66
CA ALA A 682 -2.54 15.71 41.11
C ALA A 682 -3.49 14.63 41.68
N ILE A 683 -4.69 14.48 41.11
CA ILE A 683 -5.63 13.39 41.45
C ILE A 683 -5.02 12.03 41.11
N ILE A 684 -4.45 11.87 39.91
CA ILE A 684 -3.80 10.62 39.49
C ILE A 684 -2.63 10.29 40.43
N LYS A 685 -1.77 11.27 40.74
CA LYS A 685 -0.59 11.07 41.61
C LYS A 685 -0.94 10.56 43.01
N GLY A 686 -2.10 10.94 43.55
CA GLY A 686 -2.56 10.48 44.86
C GLY A 686 -3.21 9.09 44.86
N ALA A 687 -3.48 8.52 43.68
CA ALA A 687 -4.17 7.24 43.56
C ALA A 687 -3.25 6.07 43.93
N CYS A 688 -3.82 4.99 44.47
CA CYS A 688 -3.07 3.75 44.69
C CYS A 688 -2.82 2.99 43.38
N CYS A 689 -3.69 3.15 42.39
CA CYS A 689 -3.60 2.54 41.07
C CYS A 689 -4.43 3.37 40.09
N PHE A 690 -4.05 3.33 38.81
CA PHE A 690 -4.81 3.85 37.68
C PHE A 690 -5.38 2.69 36.88
N ILE A 691 -6.67 2.70 36.59
CA ILE A 691 -7.32 1.73 35.69
C ILE A 691 -7.93 2.49 34.52
N GLY A 692 -7.58 2.09 33.29
CA GLY A 692 -8.05 2.79 32.11
C GLY A 692 -7.76 2.06 30.81
N ILE A 693 -8.26 2.62 29.72
CA ILE A 693 -7.92 2.22 28.34
C ILE A 693 -6.68 2.97 27.83
N ASP A 694 -6.26 2.69 26.60
CA ASP A 694 -5.29 3.49 25.84
C ASP A 694 -5.76 4.95 25.74
N SER A 695 -5.25 5.80 26.64
CA SER A 695 -5.71 7.16 26.85
C SER A 695 -4.59 8.10 27.27
N GLY A 696 -4.79 9.40 27.03
CA GLY A 696 -3.85 10.44 27.43
C GLY A 696 -3.54 10.43 28.93
N PHE A 697 -4.51 10.16 29.79
CA PHE A 697 -4.31 10.11 31.24
C PHE A 697 -3.57 8.85 31.72
N ALA A 698 -3.58 7.75 30.95
CA ALA A 698 -2.70 6.61 31.24
C ALA A 698 -1.21 7.00 31.11
N HIS A 699 -0.87 7.90 30.17
CA HIS A 699 0.48 8.47 30.10
C HIS A 699 0.82 9.32 31.33
N PHE A 700 -0.17 9.95 31.97
CA PHE A 700 0.04 10.71 33.20
C PHE A 700 0.37 9.76 34.35
N ALA A 701 -0.38 8.66 34.48
CA ALA A 701 -0.09 7.64 35.48
C ALA A 701 1.34 7.08 35.33
N ASN A 702 1.78 6.81 34.09
CA ASN A 702 3.15 6.39 33.79
C ASN A 702 4.20 7.42 34.28
N CYS A 703 4.03 8.70 33.95
CA CYS A 703 5.02 9.72 34.32
C CYS A 703 4.96 10.16 35.80
N LEU A 704 3.87 9.82 36.50
CA LEU A 704 3.67 10.06 37.93
C LEU A 704 4.05 8.87 38.82
N ASP A 705 4.56 7.79 38.21
CA ASP A 705 4.94 6.56 38.88
C ASP A 705 3.79 5.85 39.62
N VAL A 706 2.57 6.00 39.10
CA VAL A 706 1.37 5.31 39.61
C VAL A 706 1.22 3.99 38.88
N TYR A 707 0.91 2.90 39.61
CA TYR A 707 0.74 1.59 38.98
C TYR A 707 -0.47 1.58 38.02
N GLY A 708 -0.26 1.09 36.80
CA GLY A 708 -1.30 1.05 35.76
C GLY A 708 -1.90 -0.33 35.55
N ILE A 709 -3.23 -0.43 35.46
CA ILE A 709 -3.95 -1.58 34.92
C ILE A 709 -4.65 -1.10 33.65
N LEU A 710 -4.12 -1.51 32.51
CA LEU A 710 -4.49 -0.92 31.23
C LEU A 710 -5.17 -1.92 30.32
N ILE A 711 -6.29 -1.52 29.74
CA ILE A 711 -7.13 -2.36 28.88
C ILE A 711 -6.82 -2.00 27.43
N PHE A 712 -6.29 -2.97 26.69
CA PHE A 712 -5.83 -2.80 25.32
C PHE A 712 -6.52 -3.81 24.39
N GLY A 713 -6.59 -3.45 23.12
CA GLY A 713 -7.01 -4.34 22.05
C GLY A 713 -6.32 -3.97 20.75
N LYS A 714 -6.72 -4.64 19.68
CA LYS A 714 -6.30 -4.32 18.33
C LYS A 714 -6.65 -2.87 17.99
N TYR A 715 -5.66 -2.13 17.52
CA TYR A 715 -5.81 -0.74 17.10
C TYR A 715 -5.34 -0.59 15.67
N LYS A 716 -6.25 -0.22 14.75
CA LYS A 716 -5.97 -0.16 13.31
C LYS A 716 -5.38 -1.49 12.81
N THR A 717 -4.18 -1.45 12.22
CA THR A 717 -3.44 -2.61 11.73
C THR A 717 -2.53 -3.24 12.78
N PHE A 718 -2.53 -2.74 14.02
CA PHE A 718 -1.63 -3.18 15.08
C PHE A 718 -2.36 -4.08 16.07
N ASP A 719 -1.92 -5.34 16.16
CA ASP A 719 -2.53 -6.31 17.06
C ASP A 719 -2.13 -6.07 18.53
N TYR A 720 -0.90 -5.59 18.77
CA TYR A 720 -0.38 -5.31 20.11
C TYR A 720 0.37 -3.96 20.14
N PRO A 721 -0.35 -2.82 20.07
CA PRO A 721 0.30 -1.52 20.13
C PRO A 721 0.98 -1.31 21.49
N MET A 722 2.24 -0.85 21.46
CA MET A 722 2.99 -0.42 22.65
C MET A 722 3.15 1.10 22.61
N VAL A 723 2.30 1.81 23.35
CA VAL A 723 2.27 3.28 23.35
C VAL A 723 3.16 3.90 24.43
N TYR A 724 3.63 3.11 25.39
CA TYR A 724 4.38 3.61 26.54
C TYR A 724 5.88 3.39 26.41
N SER A 725 6.66 4.24 27.09
CA SER A 725 8.09 4.08 27.36
C SER A 725 8.33 3.92 28.88
N GLY A 726 9.57 3.62 29.28
CA GLY A 726 9.93 3.44 30.70
C GLY A 726 9.23 2.26 31.38
N LYS A 727 8.82 2.47 32.64
CA LYS A 727 8.30 1.40 33.53
C LYS A 727 6.99 0.76 33.07
N TYR A 728 6.18 1.48 32.29
CA TYR A 728 4.97 0.89 31.71
C TYR A 728 5.32 -0.02 30.53
N LYS A 729 6.35 0.32 29.75
CA LYS A 729 6.81 -0.47 28.61
C LYS A 729 7.42 -1.80 29.05
N ASP A 730 8.27 -1.77 30.08
CA ASP A 730 8.95 -2.96 30.59
C ASP A 730 8.07 -3.82 31.52
N GLY A 731 6.87 -3.34 31.87
CA GLY A 731 5.91 -4.02 32.73
C GLY A 731 6.24 -3.97 34.22
N SER A 732 7.23 -3.18 34.64
CA SER A 732 7.62 -3.07 36.06
C SER A 732 6.66 -2.23 36.91
N ASN A 733 5.91 -1.30 36.30
CA ASN A 733 4.91 -0.48 36.99
C ASN A 733 3.54 -0.44 36.27
N ALA A 734 3.27 -1.41 35.40
CA ALA A 734 1.95 -1.58 34.81
C ALA A 734 1.70 -3.03 34.42
N THR A 735 0.43 -3.42 34.40
CA THR A 735 -0.06 -4.61 33.70
C THR A 735 -0.97 -4.15 32.56
N ILE A 736 -0.62 -4.53 31.34
CA ILE A 736 -1.44 -4.29 30.15
C ILE A 736 -2.17 -5.59 29.80
N ILE A 737 -3.50 -5.53 29.75
CA ILE A 737 -4.38 -6.66 29.43
C ILE A 737 -4.85 -6.48 28.00
N TYR A 738 -4.38 -7.35 27.09
CA TYR A 738 -4.76 -7.32 25.68
C TYR A 738 -5.97 -8.23 25.41
N ALA A 739 -6.93 -7.74 24.63
CA ALA A 739 -7.89 -8.55 23.90
C ALA A 739 -7.20 -9.11 22.64
N ASP A 740 -6.79 -10.38 22.69
CA ASP A 740 -5.98 -11.04 21.66
C ASP A 740 -6.54 -10.85 20.23
N GLN A 741 -5.89 -9.99 19.43
CA GLN A 741 -6.30 -9.58 18.07
C GLN A 741 -7.74 -9.02 17.96
N LYS A 742 -8.34 -8.65 19.09
CA LYS A 742 -9.73 -8.22 19.23
C LYS A 742 -9.81 -6.80 19.80
N PRO A 743 -10.93 -6.08 19.65
CA PRO A 743 -11.12 -4.78 20.27
C PRO A 743 -11.01 -4.83 21.80
N ALA A 744 -10.61 -3.73 22.44
CA ALA A 744 -10.45 -3.63 23.89
C ALA A 744 -11.74 -4.01 24.65
N ALA A 745 -12.92 -3.75 24.06
CA ALA A 745 -14.25 -4.15 24.53
C ALA A 745 -14.36 -5.64 24.95
N GLU A 746 -13.57 -6.52 24.35
CA GLU A 746 -13.58 -7.97 24.56
C GLU A 746 -12.77 -8.40 25.80
N VAL A 747 -12.07 -7.49 26.48
CA VAL A 747 -11.44 -7.82 27.76
C VAL A 747 -12.51 -8.07 28.82
N GLU A 748 -12.40 -9.18 29.54
CA GLU A 748 -13.31 -9.54 30.63
C GLU A 748 -12.99 -8.76 31.91
N GLU A 749 -14.01 -8.22 32.57
CA GLU A 749 -13.87 -7.43 33.81
C GLU A 749 -13.23 -8.22 34.94
N SER A 750 -13.47 -9.53 34.99
CA SER A 750 -12.87 -10.45 35.96
C SER A 750 -11.34 -10.47 35.90
N LYS A 751 -10.76 -10.34 34.70
CA LYS A 751 -9.30 -10.27 34.52
C LYS A 751 -8.73 -8.96 35.06
N VAL A 752 -9.45 -7.85 34.85
CA VAL A 752 -9.06 -6.53 35.36
C VAL A 752 -9.11 -6.54 36.90
N LEU A 753 -10.18 -7.11 37.46
CA LEU A 753 -10.34 -7.26 38.91
C LEU A 753 -9.26 -8.16 39.53
N GLU A 754 -8.90 -9.28 38.88
CA GLU A 754 -7.82 -10.17 39.36
C GLU A 754 -6.49 -9.42 39.50
N VAL A 755 -6.12 -8.65 38.47
CA VAL A 755 -4.89 -7.84 38.48
C VAL A 755 -4.95 -6.78 39.59
N PHE A 756 -6.09 -6.11 39.74
CA PHE A 756 -6.31 -5.15 40.82
C PHE A 756 -6.13 -5.79 42.19
N MET A 757 -6.80 -6.92 42.45
CA MET A 757 -6.73 -7.61 43.75
C MET A 757 -5.31 -8.08 44.05
N LYS A 758 -4.59 -8.60 43.06
CA LYS A 758 -3.18 -9.00 43.21
C LYS A 758 -2.26 -7.81 43.55
N HIS A 759 -2.48 -6.66 42.94
CA HIS A 759 -1.71 -5.45 43.21
C HIS A 759 -2.00 -4.89 44.61
N MET A 760 -3.28 -4.83 45.00
CA MET A 760 -3.72 -4.24 46.26
C MET A 760 -3.49 -5.15 47.47
N TYR A 761 -3.50 -6.47 47.25
CA TYR A 761 -3.44 -7.49 48.30
C TYR A 761 -2.48 -8.66 47.92
N PRO A 762 -1.19 -8.40 47.70
CA PRO A 762 -0.22 -9.46 47.42
C PRO A 762 -0.16 -10.45 48.59
N GLU A 763 -0.20 -11.76 48.30
CA GLU A 763 -0.36 -12.86 49.26
C GLU A 763 0.35 -12.64 50.61
N GLY A 764 -0.42 -12.59 51.70
CA GLY A 764 0.12 -12.43 53.07
C GLY A 764 -0.75 -11.69 54.10
N ARG A 765 -1.95 -11.20 53.74
CA ARG A 765 -2.91 -10.64 54.73
C ARG A 765 -4.28 -11.29 54.59
N SER A 766 -4.65 -12.10 55.57
CA SER A 766 -6.01 -12.57 55.77
C SER A 766 -6.95 -11.40 56.05
N ILE A 767 -7.98 -11.25 55.22
CA ILE A 767 -9.13 -10.40 55.53
C ILE A 767 -9.95 -11.14 56.58
N HIS A 768 -9.79 -10.79 57.85
CA HIS A 768 -10.77 -11.16 58.88
C HIS A 768 -11.91 -10.14 58.78
N SER A 769 -13.09 -10.58 58.32
CA SER A 769 -14.34 -9.86 58.52
C SER A 769 -14.91 -10.24 59.90
N GLU A 770 -15.41 -9.24 60.63
CA GLU A 770 -15.98 -9.35 61.99
C GLU A 770 -17.37 -10.03 62.06
N THR A 771 -17.76 -10.79 61.04
CA THR A 771 -19.00 -11.58 61.08
C THR A 771 -18.68 -12.98 60.56
N GLY A 772 -18.48 -13.92 61.49
CA GLY A 772 -18.03 -15.28 61.23
C GLY A 772 -19.01 -16.16 60.44
N GLU A 773 -19.21 -15.85 59.16
CA GLU A 773 -19.82 -16.75 58.18
C GLU A 773 -18.82 -17.05 57.06
N GLU A 774 -18.50 -18.34 56.89
CA GLU A 774 -17.72 -18.85 55.76
C GLU A 774 -18.45 -18.55 54.45
N VAL A 775 -17.91 -17.63 53.64
CA VAL A 775 -18.29 -17.51 52.24
C VAL A 775 -17.73 -18.72 51.50
N LYS A 776 -18.61 -19.67 51.16
CA LYS A 776 -18.28 -20.80 50.27
C LYS A 776 -17.73 -20.26 48.94
N LYS A 777 -16.57 -20.78 48.52
CA LYS A 777 -16.06 -20.66 47.16
C LYS A 777 -17.14 -21.08 46.16
N PRO A 778 -17.45 -20.30 45.11
CA PRO A 778 -18.23 -20.79 43.99
C PRO A 778 -17.44 -21.89 43.28
N GLU A 779 -18.02 -23.07 43.16
CA GLU A 779 -17.50 -24.12 42.27
C GLU A 779 -17.57 -23.62 40.82
N ILE A 780 -16.41 -23.46 40.20
CA ILE A 780 -16.28 -23.25 38.76
C ILE A 780 -16.68 -24.57 38.09
N LYS A 781 -17.80 -24.54 37.37
CA LYS A 781 -18.22 -25.64 36.50
C LYS A 781 -17.33 -25.61 35.25
N ILE A 782 -16.37 -26.52 35.16
CA ILE A 782 -15.55 -26.69 33.97
C ILE A 782 -16.42 -27.39 32.92
N VAL A 783 -16.82 -26.64 31.90
CA VAL A 783 -17.48 -27.15 30.67
C VAL A 783 -16.45 -27.99 29.93
N THR A 784 -16.76 -29.25 29.64
CA THR A 784 -15.81 -30.15 28.94
C THR A 784 -15.94 -29.98 27.42
N GLU A 785 -14.92 -30.44 26.68
CA GLU A 785 -14.88 -30.45 25.21
C GLU A 785 -16.08 -31.16 24.55
N GLU A 786 -16.80 -31.99 25.31
CA GLU A 786 -18.00 -32.71 24.87
C GLU A 786 -19.26 -31.82 24.89
N ASP A 787 -19.38 -30.87 25.83
CA ASP A 787 -20.50 -29.94 25.94
C ASP A 787 -20.48 -28.86 24.84
N VAL A 788 -19.30 -28.56 24.29
CA VAL A 788 -19.09 -27.67 23.14
C VAL A 788 -19.48 -28.33 21.81
N LYS A 789 -19.40 -29.68 21.73
CA LYS A 789 -19.70 -30.41 20.49
C LYS A 789 -21.20 -30.57 20.22
N ASP A 790 -22.05 -30.52 21.24
CA ASP A 790 -23.51 -30.62 21.07
C ASP A 790 -24.21 -29.26 20.88
N SER A 791 -23.54 -28.14 21.21
CA SER A 791 -24.03 -26.77 20.92
C SER A 791 -23.66 -26.26 19.53
N LEU A 792 -22.83 -26.98 18.78
CA LEU A 792 -22.39 -26.65 17.41
C LEU A 792 -23.13 -27.42 16.31
N LYS A 793 -24.17 -28.20 16.63
CA LYS A 793 -25.03 -28.82 15.63
C LYS A 793 -26.03 -27.80 15.08
N GLY A 794 -25.58 -26.98 14.15
CA GLY A 794 -26.44 -26.12 13.33
C GLY A 794 -25.78 -24.93 12.64
N TYR A 795 -24.51 -24.63 12.94
CA TYR A 795 -23.84 -23.48 12.33
C TYR A 795 -22.97 -23.89 11.14
N VAL A 796 -23.40 -23.49 9.95
CA VAL A 796 -22.50 -23.27 8.81
C VAL A 796 -22.07 -21.81 8.92
N PRO A 797 -20.77 -21.48 9.11
CA PRO A 797 -20.36 -20.10 9.06
C PRO A 797 -20.60 -19.59 7.63
N PHE A 798 -21.44 -18.56 7.49
CA PHE A 798 -21.46 -17.78 6.26
C PHE A 798 -20.04 -17.23 6.08
N GLN A 799 -19.37 -17.69 5.02
CA GLN A 799 -18.12 -17.10 4.59
C GLN A 799 -18.39 -15.63 4.30
N ASN A 800 -17.61 -14.75 4.94
CA ASN A 800 -17.50 -13.36 4.53
C ASN A 800 -17.10 -13.34 3.05
N ILE A 801 -18.08 -13.20 2.16
CA ILE A 801 -17.84 -12.68 0.82
C ILE A 801 -17.68 -11.18 1.03
N SER A 802 -16.49 -10.76 1.47
CA SER A 802 -16.04 -9.40 1.21
C SER A 802 -15.78 -9.34 -0.29
N VAL A 803 -16.71 -8.77 -1.04
CA VAL A 803 -16.37 -8.33 -2.40
C VAL A 803 -15.53 -7.08 -2.22
N ASP A 804 -14.21 -7.25 -2.23
CA ASP A 804 -13.25 -6.16 -2.28
C ASP A 804 -13.34 -5.53 -3.68
N PHE A 805 -14.09 -4.43 -3.78
CA PHE A 805 -14.09 -3.55 -4.95
C PHE A 805 -13.03 -2.44 -4.85
N GLY A 806 -11.90 -2.67 -4.18
CA GLY A 806 -10.62 -2.01 -4.46
C GLY A 806 -10.41 -0.53 -4.07
N GLY A 807 -9.18 -0.24 -3.63
CA GLY A 807 -8.47 1.00 -3.99
C GLY A 807 -7.89 1.83 -2.84
N GLU A 808 -6.56 1.90 -2.81
CA GLU A 808 -5.67 2.65 -1.89
C GLU A 808 -5.87 4.19 -1.80
N TYR A 809 -6.89 4.80 -2.39
CA TYR A 809 -7.11 6.27 -2.35
C TYR A 809 -8.59 6.70 -2.44
N GLY A 810 -9.54 5.92 -1.89
CA GLY A 810 -10.97 6.26 -1.87
C GLY A 810 -11.57 6.28 -0.46
N ASN A 811 -12.68 7.02 -0.27
CA ASN A 811 -13.52 6.81 0.91
C ASN A 811 -14.07 5.38 0.87
N ILE A 812 -14.16 4.72 2.04
CA ILE A 812 -14.85 3.43 2.16
C ILE A 812 -16.35 3.70 1.93
N SER A 813 -16.93 3.02 0.95
CA SER A 813 -18.37 2.97 0.71
C SER A 813 -18.96 1.74 1.40
N TYR A 814 -20.04 1.95 2.13
CA TYR A 814 -20.90 0.89 2.68
C TYR A 814 -22.06 0.55 1.73
N ALA A 815 -22.34 1.42 0.76
CA ALA A 815 -23.41 1.27 -0.23
C ALA A 815 -23.07 0.25 -1.33
N GLN A 816 -24.12 -0.31 -1.97
CA GLN A 816 -23.99 -1.28 -3.04
C GLN A 816 -23.31 -0.71 -4.31
N PHE A 817 -23.60 0.55 -4.66
CA PHE A 817 -23.06 1.19 -5.88
C PHE A 817 -22.29 2.49 -5.59
N GLY A 818 -21.93 2.77 -4.34
CA GLY A 818 -21.26 4.01 -3.93
C GLY A 818 -22.21 5.19 -3.70
N ASP A 819 -23.49 4.91 -3.48
CA ASP A 819 -24.58 5.86 -3.26
C ASP A 819 -24.32 6.74 -2.03
N ASP A 820 -23.83 6.13 -0.95
CA ASP A 820 -23.48 6.81 0.29
C ASP A 820 -22.42 7.92 0.09
N MET A 821 -21.43 7.71 -0.77
CA MET A 821 -20.44 8.74 -1.14
C MET A 821 -21.07 9.90 -1.89
N THR A 822 -22.04 9.60 -2.76
CA THR A 822 -22.80 10.60 -3.51
C THR A 822 -23.71 11.40 -2.58
N ILE A 823 -24.37 10.73 -1.64
CA ILE A 823 -25.18 11.36 -0.59
C ILE A 823 -24.31 12.25 0.30
N MET A 824 -23.13 11.81 0.71
CA MET A 824 -22.20 12.63 1.51
C MET A 824 -21.74 13.89 0.78
N ASN A 825 -21.49 13.80 -0.53
CA ASN A 825 -21.17 14.97 -1.34
C ASN A 825 -22.38 15.92 -1.44
N LEU A 826 -23.59 15.39 -1.66
CA LEU A 826 -24.82 16.19 -1.67
C LEU A 826 -25.04 16.88 -0.32
N VAL A 827 -24.99 16.17 0.81
CA VAL A 827 -25.10 16.74 2.17
C VAL A 827 -24.18 17.94 2.36
N ARG A 828 -22.92 17.82 1.90
CA ARG A 828 -21.94 18.91 1.92
C ARG A 828 -22.34 20.08 1.02
N GLN A 829 -22.74 19.83 -0.23
CA GLN A 829 -23.13 20.88 -1.19
C GLN A 829 -24.40 21.62 -0.75
N LEU A 830 -25.35 20.87 -0.18
CA LEU A 830 -26.59 21.41 0.36
C LEU A 830 -26.36 22.23 1.64
N GLY A 831 -25.22 22.05 2.30
CA GLY A 831 -24.88 22.73 3.55
C GLY A 831 -25.70 22.19 4.73
N LEU A 832 -26.02 20.89 4.72
CA LEU A 832 -26.73 20.23 5.80
C LEU A 832 -25.73 19.84 6.89
N ASP A 833 -25.89 20.40 8.08
CA ASP A 833 -25.08 20.07 9.25
C ASP A 833 -25.78 18.97 10.06
N LYS A 834 -25.15 17.79 10.16
CA LYS A 834 -25.69 16.57 10.79
C LYS A 834 -27.12 16.22 10.34
N PRO A 835 -27.33 15.94 9.04
CA PRO A 835 -28.67 15.62 8.52
C PRO A 835 -29.27 14.40 9.23
N SER A 836 -30.55 14.48 9.53
CA SER A 836 -31.35 13.31 9.94
C SER A 836 -31.69 12.44 8.74
N TYR A 837 -31.87 11.13 8.95
CA TYR A 837 -32.27 10.22 7.87
C TYR A 837 -33.38 9.24 8.26
N LEU A 838 -34.11 8.76 7.25
CA LEU A 838 -35.03 7.63 7.32
C LEU A 838 -34.60 6.58 6.30
N ASP A 839 -34.26 5.39 6.77
CA ASP A 839 -33.80 4.25 5.97
C ASP A 839 -34.86 3.15 5.98
N ILE A 840 -35.48 2.88 4.82
CA ILE A 840 -36.60 1.93 4.70
C ILE A 840 -36.17 0.74 3.87
N GLY A 841 -36.23 -0.44 4.48
CA GLY A 841 -35.56 -1.64 3.97
C GLY A 841 -34.05 -1.54 4.21
N ALA A 842 -33.68 -1.20 5.45
CA ALA A 842 -32.33 -0.85 5.83
C ALA A 842 -31.32 -2.01 5.69
N HIS A 843 -31.82 -3.25 5.61
CA HIS A 843 -31.10 -4.49 5.38
C HIS A 843 -30.02 -4.81 6.41
N HIS A 844 -28.88 -4.12 6.43
CA HIS A 844 -27.80 -4.36 7.38
C HIS A 844 -27.16 -3.04 7.85
N PRO A 845 -26.69 -2.94 9.11
CA PRO A 845 -26.09 -1.71 9.65
C PRO A 845 -24.97 -1.09 8.82
N TYR A 846 -24.13 -1.92 8.20
CA TYR A 846 -22.94 -1.52 7.42
C TYR A 846 -22.76 -2.22 6.06
N VAL A 847 -23.57 -3.23 5.72
CA VAL A 847 -23.39 -3.99 4.47
C VAL A 847 -24.48 -3.56 3.50
N MET A 848 -24.11 -3.02 2.35
CA MET A 848 -25.05 -2.44 1.39
C MET A 848 -25.92 -1.32 2.01
N SER A 849 -25.36 -0.57 2.96
CA SER A 849 -26.08 0.48 3.69
C SER A 849 -25.79 1.86 3.12
N ASN A 850 -26.84 2.56 2.69
CA ASN A 850 -26.74 3.93 2.17
C ASN A 850 -26.64 4.98 3.30
N THR A 851 -26.91 4.60 4.56
CA THR A 851 -26.91 5.50 5.73
C THR A 851 -25.77 5.29 6.71
N ALA A 852 -25.03 4.18 6.60
CA ALA A 852 -23.93 3.84 7.52
C ALA A 852 -22.86 4.93 7.64
N MET A 853 -22.49 5.57 6.52
CA MET A 853 -21.50 6.64 6.54
C MET A 853 -22.03 7.90 7.25
N LEU A 854 -23.32 8.22 7.13
CA LEU A 854 -23.95 9.32 7.88
C LEU A 854 -23.93 9.01 9.38
N TYR A 855 -24.28 7.80 9.77
CA TYR A 855 -24.23 7.32 11.15
C TYR A 855 -22.83 7.48 11.76
N GLN A 856 -21.78 7.05 11.03
CA GLN A 856 -20.38 7.18 11.45
C GLN A 856 -19.90 8.63 11.58
N LYS A 857 -20.55 9.58 10.89
CA LYS A 857 -20.28 11.01 11.01
C LYS A 857 -21.06 11.69 12.13
N GLY A 858 -21.77 10.91 12.96
CA GLY A 858 -22.53 11.42 14.10
C GLY A 858 -23.93 11.92 13.72
N CYS A 859 -24.43 11.58 12.53
CA CYS A 859 -25.83 11.79 12.17
C CYS A 859 -26.68 10.69 12.80
N ARG A 860 -27.95 10.97 13.09
CA ARG A 860 -28.88 9.99 13.68
C ARG A 860 -30.16 9.96 12.88
N GLY A 861 -30.73 8.78 12.75
CA GLY A 861 -31.91 8.57 11.94
C GLY A 861 -32.76 7.40 12.41
N ILE A 862 -33.68 7.01 11.54
CA ILE A 862 -34.65 5.95 11.77
C ILE A 862 -34.35 4.84 10.77
N ASN A 863 -34.10 3.62 11.24
CA ASN A 863 -33.94 2.44 10.39
C ASN A 863 -35.19 1.57 10.49
N VAL A 864 -35.76 1.18 9.36
CA VAL A 864 -36.96 0.34 9.27
C VAL A 864 -36.60 -0.92 8.52
N GLU A 865 -36.72 -2.06 9.20
CA GLU A 865 -36.41 -3.37 8.64
C GLU A 865 -37.57 -4.34 8.90
N ALA A 866 -37.94 -5.08 7.86
CA ALA A 866 -39.02 -6.07 7.90
C ALA A 866 -38.55 -7.41 8.47
N ASP A 867 -37.26 -7.72 8.35
CA ASP A 867 -36.65 -8.92 8.91
C ASP A 867 -36.14 -8.67 10.34
N LYS A 868 -36.68 -9.42 11.29
CA LYS A 868 -36.34 -9.31 12.71
C LYS A 868 -34.88 -9.69 13.02
N GLU A 869 -34.29 -10.63 12.28
CA GLU A 869 -32.91 -11.06 12.50
C GLU A 869 -31.94 -9.95 12.10
N LEU A 870 -32.18 -9.32 10.95
CA LEU A 870 -31.41 -8.17 10.48
C LEU A 870 -31.54 -6.96 11.40
N LEU A 871 -32.75 -6.70 11.93
CA LEU A 871 -32.95 -5.61 12.89
C LEU A 871 -32.18 -5.82 14.21
N THR A 872 -31.89 -7.07 14.60
CA THR A 872 -31.11 -7.34 15.82
C THR A 872 -29.70 -6.73 15.70
N ALA A 873 -29.07 -6.84 14.52
CA ALA A 873 -27.79 -6.19 14.25
C ALA A 873 -27.88 -4.67 14.34
N PHE A 874 -28.99 -4.05 13.90
CA PHE A 874 -29.20 -2.60 14.06
C PHE A 874 -29.30 -2.17 15.52
N VAL A 875 -29.96 -2.95 16.38
CA VAL A 875 -30.06 -2.64 17.81
C VAL A 875 -28.69 -2.70 18.51
N GLU A 876 -27.81 -3.58 18.06
CA GLU A 876 -26.47 -3.76 18.62
C GLU A 876 -25.47 -2.74 18.07
N GLU A 877 -25.42 -2.57 16.75
CA GLU A 877 -24.39 -1.80 16.05
C GLU A 877 -24.77 -0.35 15.78
N ARG A 878 -26.08 -0.05 15.73
CA ARG A 878 -26.65 1.30 15.49
C ARG A 878 -27.64 1.68 16.58
N ALA A 879 -27.25 1.46 17.84
CA ALA A 879 -28.09 1.67 19.03
C ALA A 879 -28.54 3.13 19.26
N GLU A 880 -27.86 4.09 18.64
CA GLU A 880 -28.23 5.51 18.72
C GLU A 880 -29.25 5.93 17.65
N ASP A 881 -29.50 5.10 16.65
CA ASP A 881 -30.63 5.26 15.73
C ASP A 881 -31.91 4.70 16.36
N VAL A 882 -33.05 5.16 15.85
CA VAL A 882 -34.35 4.55 16.16
C VAL A 882 -34.57 3.38 15.21
N ASN A 883 -34.52 2.16 15.73
CA ASN A 883 -34.62 0.93 14.93
C ASN A 883 -36.03 0.32 15.05
N ILE A 884 -36.73 0.15 13.93
CA ILE A 884 -38.15 -0.25 13.87
C ILE A 884 -38.31 -1.55 13.09
N HIS A 885 -38.97 -2.54 13.71
CA HIS A 885 -39.43 -3.75 13.03
C HIS A 885 -40.78 -3.49 12.37
N ALA A 886 -40.82 -3.24 11.06
CA ALA A 886 -42.06 -2.99 10.34
C ALA A 886 -41.96 -3.23 8.84
N VAL A 887 -43.09 -3.57 8.22
CA VAL A 887 -43.25 -3.62 6.76
C VAL A 887 -43.92 -2.33 6.29
N VAL A 888 -43.24 -1.57 5.44
CA VAL A 888 -43.73 -0.30 4.91
C VAL A 888 -44.44 -0.52 3.57
N ALA A 889 -45.62 0.09 3.42
CA ALA A 889 -46.39 0.09 2.17
C ALA A 889 -47.10 1.44 1.94
N GLY A 890 -47.57 1.68 0.70
CA GLY A 890 -48.28 2.92 0.34
C GLY A 890 -49.60 3.16 1.10
N LYS A 891 -50.11 2.17 1.83
CA LYS A 891 -51.28 2.28 2.70
C LYS A 891 -51.22 1.27 3.84
N LYS A 892 -51.88 1.59 4.95
CA LYS A 892 -52.15 0.62 6.04
C LYS A 892 -53.02 -0.52 5.53
N GLY A 893 -52.64 -1.74 5.85
CA GLY A 893 -53.38 -2.93 5.46
C GLY A 893 -52.85 -4.18 6.15
N ASN A 894 -53.46 -5.31 5.79
CA ASN A 894 -52.90 -6.62 6.08
C ASN A 894 -52.40 -7.18 4.76
N GLU A 895 -51.09 -7.36 4.66
CA GLU A 895 -50.42 -7.88 3.46
C GLU A 895 -49.72 -9.20 3.79
N ILE A 896 -49.30 -9.91 2.74
CA ILE A 896 -48.40 -11.06 2.87
C ILE A 896 -47.00 -10.56 2.54
N PHE A 897 -46.09 -10.70 3.51
CA PHE A 897 -44.66 -10.51 3.31
C PHE A 897 -44.03 -11.84 2.91
N TYR A 898 -43.46 -11.89 1.72
CA TYR A 898 -42.78 -13.06 1.16
C TYR A 898 -41.32 -12.99 1.58
N HIS A 899 -41.00 -13.64 2.69
CA HIS A 899 -39.67 -13.67 3.30
C HIS A 899 -38.78 -14.72 2.64
N ILE A 900 -37.57 -14.33 2.25
CA ILE A 900 -36.59 -15.23 1.62
C ILE A 900 -35.39 -15.37 2.56
N ALA A 901 -35.44 -16.32 3.48
CA ALA A 901 -34.50 -16.42 4.61
C ALA A 901 -33.01 -16.46 4.23
N LYS A 902 -32.65 -17.01 3.05
CA LYS A 902 -31.26 -17.05 2.58
C LYS A 902 -30.82 -15.82 1.77
N ALA A 903 -31.75 -14.95 1.44
CA ALA A 903 -31.52 -13.69 0.73
C ALA A 903 -32.50 -12.64 1.29
N PRO A 904 -32.41 -12.28 2.58
CA PRO A 904 -33.44 -11.49 3.25
C PRO A 904 -33.62 -10.10 2.62
N GLY A 905 -32.58 -9.51 2.03
CA GLY A 905 -32.65 -8.27 1.24
C GLY A 905 -33.42 -8.38 -0.09
N CYS A 906 -33.88 -9.57 -0.48
CA CYS A 906 -34.76 -9.77 -1.63
C CYS A 906 -36.22 -10.08 -1.22
N SER A 907 -36.53 -10.01 0.08
CA SER A 907 -37.89 -10.20 0.59
C SER A 907 -38.78 -9.02 0.18
N THR A 908 -40.06 -9.28 -0.07
CA THR A 908 -40.97 -8.27 -0.63
C THR A 908 -42.42 -8.59 -0.29
N ILE A 909 -43.33 -7.62 -0.43
CA ILE A 909 -44.77 -7.86 -0.43
C ILE A 909 -45.33 -8.23 -1.82
N ILE A 910 -44.49 -8.19 -2.86
CA ILE A 910 -44.88 -8.48 -4.24
C ILE A 910 -44.65 -9.96 -4.55
N GLN A 911 -45.72 -10.75 -4.45
CA GLN A 911 -45.72 -12.20 -4.68
C GLN A 911 -44.91 -12.61 -5.93
N LYS A 912 -45.26 -12.01 -7.08
CA LYS A 912 -44.64 -12.35 -8.35
C LYS A 912 -43.13 -12.11 -8.36
N ARG A 913 -42.64 -11.06 -7.69
CA ARG A 913 -41.22 -10.73 -7.64
C ARG A 913 -40.45 -11.75 -6.78
N ALA A 914 -41.03 -12.17 -5.64
CA ALA A 914 -40.46 -13.24 -4.83
C ALA A 914 -40.44 -14.59 -5.58
N GLU A 915 -41.53 -14.92 -6.29
CA GLU A 915 -41.63 -16.13 -7.12
C GLU A 915 -40.64 -16.13 -8.29
N ASP A 916 -40.52 -15.01 -9.01
CA ASP A 916 -39.58 -14.87 -10.13
C ASP A 916 -38.13 -14.96 -9.63
N PHE A 917 -37.79 -14.33 -8.48
CA PHE A 917 -36.46 -14.42 -7.88
C PHE A 917 -36.08 -15.87 -7.51
N VAL A 918 -36.94 -16.59 -6.80
CA VAL A 918 -36.65 -18.00 -6.41
C VAL A 918 -36.69 -18.94 -7.61
N LYS A 919 -37.44 -18.60 -8.67
CA LYS A 919 -37.42 -19.36 -9.92
C LYS A 919 -36.09 -19.19 -10.67
N GLU A 920 -35.53 -17.99 -10.70
CA GLU A 920 -34.24 -17.70 -11.33
C GLU A 920 -33.05 -18.20 -10.48
N MET A 921 -33.17 -18.13 -9.16
CA MET A 921 -32.14 -18.54 -8.20
C MET A 921 -32.70 -19.49 -7.12
N PRO A 922 -32.98 -20.76 -7.47
CA PRO A 922 -33.65 -21.72 -6.59
C PRO A 922 -32.88 -22.06 -5.31
N GLU A 923 -31.56 -21.84 -5.28
CA GLU A 923 -30.68 -22.07 -4.14
C GLU A 923 -31.01 -21.19 -2.91
N TYR A 924 -31.61 -20.01 -3.13
CA TYR A 924 -32.03 -19.08 -2.08
C TYR A 924 -33.43 -19.38 -1.53
N GLY A 925 -34.17 -20.34 -2.14
CA GLY A 925 -35.45 -20.83 -1.63
C GLY A 925 -35.32 -21.72 -0.37
N PRO A 926 -36.44 -21.94 0.36
CA PRO A 926 -37.84 -21.60 0.04
C PRO A 926 -38.32 -20.20 0.49
N ILE A 927 -39.49 -19.77 -0.02
CA ILE A 927 -40.21 -18.55 0.40
C ILE A 927 -41.08 -18.87 1.62
N ASP A 928 -41.01 -18.05 2.66
CA ASP A 928 -41.89 -18.08 3.83
C ASP A 928 -42.94 -16.95 3.74
N GLU A 929 -44.23 -17.29 3.85
CA GLU A 929 -45.33 -16.33 3.76
C GLU A 929 -45.76 -15.85 5.14
N GLN A 930 -45.52 -14.57 5.43
CA GLN A 930 -45.81 -13.98 6.73
C GLN A 930 -46.95 -12.96 6.60
N LYS A 931 -48.03 -13.16 7.36
CA LYS A 931 -49.11 -12.16 7.45
C LYS A 931 -48.65 -11.01 8.32
N VAL A 932 -48.55 -9.83 7.73
CA VAL A 932 -48.05 -8.62 8.39
C VAL A 932 -49.07 -7.49 8.30
N THR A 933 -49.10 -6.64 9.31
CA THR A 933 -49.80 -5.35 9.23
C THR A 933 -48.79 -4.31 8.75
N THR A 934 -49.12 -3.61 7.67
CA THR A 934 -48.25 -2.59 7.09
C THR A 934 -48.47 -1.22 7.72
N ILE A 935 -47.41 -0.41 7.75
CA ILE A 935 -47.43 1.01 8.13
C ILE A 935 -47.03 1.88 6.92
N THR A 936 -47.36 3.17 6.95
CA THR A 936 -46.91 4.12 5.93
C THR A 936 -45.71 4.93 6.41
N ILE A 937 -45.03 5.62 5.50
CA ILE A 937 -43.97 6.59 5.88
C ILE A 937 -44.52 7.68 6.79
N ASP A 938 -45.73 8.18 6.51
CA ASP A 938 -46.35 9.24 7.32
C ASP A 938 -46.64 8.79 8.75
N ASP A 939 -46.93 7.51 9.00
CA ASP A 939 -47.08 6.99 10.35
C ASP A 939 -45.78 7.07 11.14
N ILE A 940 -44.66 6.77 10.49
CA ILE A 940 -43.32 6.82 11.07
C ILE A 940 -42.97 8.27 11.37
N VAL A 941 -43.13 9.15 10.39
CA VAL A 941 -42.79 10.57 10.51
C VAL A 941 -43.67 11.26 11.56
N SER A 942 -44.98 11.04 11.54
CA SER A 942 -45.89 11.63 12.53
C SER A 942 -45.70 11.08 13.95
N GLY A 943 -45.26 9.82 14.07
CA GLY A 943 -45.05 9.15 15.35
C GLY A 943 -43.70 9.42 15.99
N LEU A 944 -42.65 9.65 15.19
CA LEU A 944 -41.25 9.64 15.67
C LEU A 944 -40.45 10.88 15.31
N CYS A 945 -40.85 11.65 14.30
CA CYS A 945 -40.12 12.87 13.92
C CYS A 945 -40.70 14.11 14.61
N GLU A 946 -39.82 15.01 15.05
CA GLU A 946 -40.22 16.23 15.75
C GLU A 946 -41.14 17.11 14.87
N GLY A 947 -42.32 17.43 15.39
CA GLY A 947 -43.33 18.22 14.68
C GLY A 947 -43.91 17.55 13.42
N GLY A 948 -43.68 16.25 13.21
CA GLY A 948 -44.09 15.55 11.99
C GLY A 948 -43.29 15.98 10.74
N SER A 949 -42.07 16.50 10.93
CA SER A 949 -41.21 16.92 9.83
C SER A 949 -40.43 15.74 9.25
N TYR A 950 -40.33 15.68 7.93
CA TYR A 950 -39.53 14.65 7.26
C TYR A 950 -38.03 14.80 7.57
N PRO A 951 -37.30 13.69 7.73
CA PRO A 951 -35.85 13.72 7.82
C PRO A 951 -35.19 14.30 6.56
N ASP A 952 -33.98 14.81 6.70
CA ASP A 952 -33.26 15.47 5.61
C ASP A 952 -32.92 14.52 4.46
N PHE A 953 -32.69 13.24 4.76
CA PHE A 953 -32.41 12.18 3.79
C PHE A 953 -33.39 11.01 3.93
N LEU A 954 -33.94 10.54 2.81
CA LEU A 954 -34.78 9.35 2.74
C LEU A 954 -34.15 8.32 1.80
N ASN A 955 -33.90 7.11 2.31
CA ASN A 955 -33.52 5.93 1.53
C ASN A 955 -34.68 4.93 1.50
N ILE A 956 -34.99 4.36 0.34
CA ILE A 956 -36.03 3.33 0.21
C ILE A 956 -35.62 2.21 -0.75
N ASN A 957 -35.57 0.99 -0.22
CA ASN A 957 -35.26 -0.24 -0.94
C ASN A 957 -36.08 -1.39 -0.33
N ILE A 958 -37.27 -1.65 -0.87
CA ILE A 958 -38.24 -2.61 -0.31
C ILE A 958 -38.70 -3.65 -1.35
N GLY A 959 -37.88 -3.86 -2.38
CA GLY A 959 -38.11 -4.88 -3.38
C GLY A 959 -39.37 -4.63 -4.22
N GLY A 960 -39.57 -3.42 -4.74
CA GLY A 960 -40.49 -3.12 -5.84
C GLY A 960 -41.79 -2.37 -5.48
N ASN A 961 -42.02 -2.05 -4.22
CA ASN A 961 -43.19 -1.28 -3.76
C ASN A 961 -42.90 0.21 -3.52
N GLU A 962 -41.71 0.67 -3.92
CA GLU A 962 -41.20 2.02 -3.64
C GLU A 962 -42.11 3.10 -4.22
N TYR A 963 -42.64 2.88 -5.44
CA TYR A 963 -43.52 3.85 -6.10
C TYR A 963 -44.80 4.11 -5.31
N ASP A 964 -45.48 3.06 -4.86
CA ASP A 964 -46.74 3.18 -4.13
C ASP A 964 -46.51 3.80 -2.75
N VAL A 965 -45.35 3.55 -2.14
CA VAL A 965 -44.93 4.20 -0.91
C VAL A 965 -44.70 5.69 -1.09
N LEU A 966 -43.98 6.11 -2.13
CA LEU A 966 -43.75 7.53 -2.43
C LEU A 966 -45.04 8.23 -2.85
N ALA A 967 -45.84 7.64 -3.73
CA ALA A 967 -47.08 8.21 -4.24
C ALA A 967 -48.19 8.31 -3.18
N GLY A 968 -48.16 7.43 -2.18
CA GLY A 968 -49.10 7.41 -1.05
C GLY A 968 -48.72 8.33 0.12
N SER A 969 -47.59 9.05 0.04
CA SER A 969 -47.02 9.80 1.15
C SER A 969 -47.27 11.31 1.08
N ASP A 970 -47.41 11.96 2.25
CA ASP A 970 -47.53 13.42 2.38
C ASP A 970 -46.20 14.16 2.11
N LEU A 971 -45.08 13.45 1.88
CA LEU A 971 -43.78 14.05 1.53
C LEU A 971 -43.84 14.89 0.26
N LEU A 972 -44.79 14.57 -0.63
CA LEU A 972 -45.03 15.24 -1.91
C LEU A 972 -45.80 16.56 -1.75
N TYR A 973 -46.44 16.80 -0.60
CA TYR A 973 -47.28 17.97 -0.32
C TYR A 973 -46.77 18.86 0.83
N SER A 974 -45.59 18.55 1.39
CA SER A 974 -45.03 19.15 2.62
C SER A 974 -43.54 19.56 2.49
N ASN A 975 -42.89 19.92 3.60
CA ASN A 975 -41.43 20.04 3.72
C ASN A 975 -40.78 18.64 3.79
N GLY A 976 -40.95 17.84 2.74
CA GLY A 976 -40.29 16.54 2.55
C GLY A 976 -38.76 16.60 2.48
N PRO A 977 -38.09 15.43 2.37
CA PRO A 977 -36.64 15.29 2.47
C PRO A 977 -35.86 16.19 1.51
N ALA A 978 -34.65 16.58 1.88
CA ALA A 978 -33.75 17.29 0.98
C ALA A 978 -33.24 16.39 -0.16
N ILE A 979 -32.99 15.12 0.17
CA ILE A 979 -32.45 14.09 -0.72
C ILE A 979 -33.33 12.83 -0.60
N ILE A 980 -33.70 12.23 -1.72
CA ILE A 980 -34.37 10.93 -1.80
C ILE A 980 -33.48 10.01 -2.62
N ASP A 981 -33.15 8.84 -2.08
CA ASP A 981 -32.50 7.73 -2.76
C ASP A 981 -33.45 6.54 -2.80
N VAL A 982 -33.72 6.01 -3.99
CA VAL A 982 -34.77 5.01 -4.23
C VAL A 982 -34.31 3.93 -5.19
N GLU A 983 -34.56 2.66 -4.84
CA GLU A 983 -34.38 1.54 -5.77
C GLU A 983 -35.44 1.61 -6.87
N VAL A 984 -35.00 1.65 -8.13
CA VAL A 984 -35.87 1.77 -9.30
C VAL A 984 -35.46 0.73 -10.36
N ASP A 985 -36.43 -0.09 -10.80
CA ASP A 985 -36.27 -0.87 -12.03
C ASP A 985 -36.07 0.08 -13.21
N GLY A 986 -35.02 -0.11 -14.01
CA GLY A 986 -34.70 0.77 -15.15
C GLY A 986 -35.86 1.03 -16.12
N ARG A 987 -36.83 0.11 -16.20
CA ARG A 987 -38.05 0.26 -17.01
C ARG A 987 -39.06 1.24 -16.43
N GLU A 988 -38.98 1.54 -15.14
CA GLU A 988 -39.86 2.45 -14.41
C GLU A 988 -39.25 3.85 -14.18
N HIS A 989 -38.05 4.14 -14.70
CA HIS A 989 -37.38 5.44 -14.56
C HIS A 989 -38.32 6.64 -14.81
N GLU A 990 -38.99 6.67 -15.97
CA GLU A 990 -39.88 7.78 -16.33
C GLU A 990 -41.06 7.95 -15.38
N LYS A 991 -41.53 6.84 -14.77
CA LYS A 991 -42.64 6.84 -13.83
C LYS A 991 -42.24 7.47 -12.49
N PHE A 992 -41.08 7.12 -11.94
CA PHE A 992 -40.53 7.72 -10.71
C PHE A 992 -40.13 9.17 -10.92
N LYS A 993 -39.44 9.45 -12.03
CA LYS A 993 -39.02 10.80 -12.39
C LYS A 993 -40.20 11.75 -12.53
N THR A 994 -41.27 11.33 -13.23
CA THR A 994 -42.49 12.15 -13.36
C THR A 994 -43.09 12.44 -11.98
N LEU A 995 -43.25 11.43 -11.12
CA LEU A 995 -43.80 11.60 -9.77
C LEU A 995 -43.00 12.61 -8.94
N LEU A 996 -41.68 12.50 -8.93
CA LEU A 996 -40.82 13.34 -8.08
C LEU A 996 -40.61 14.75 -8.67
N GLU A 997 -40.50 14.89 -9.99
CA GLU A 997 -40.38 16.20 -10.65
C GLU A 997 -41.66 17.04 -10.54
N GLU A 998 -42.84 16.41 -10.60
CA GLU A 998 -44.12 17.09 -10.35
C GLU A 998 -44.27 17.58 -8.89
N ASN A 999 -43.47 17.05 -7.97
CA ASN A 999 -43.55 17.31 -6.53
C ASN A 999 -42.26 17.93 -5.94
N ASP A 1000 -41.67 18.87 -6.68
CA ASP A 1000 -40.56 19.73 -6.24
C ASP A 1000 -39.18 19.04 -6.10
N TYR A 1001 -38.94 17.93 -6.78
CA TYR A 1001 -37.60 17.33 -6.91
C TYR A 1001 -37.05 17.46 -8.33
N PHE A 1002 -35.75 17.24 -8.49
CA PHE A 1002 -35.13 17.00 -9.79
C PHE A 1002 -34.24 15.76 -9.70
N PHE A 1003 -34.17 15.02 -10.81
CA PHE A 1003 -33.29 13.88 -10.94
C PHE A 1003 -31.81 14.33 -10.93
N TYR A 1004 -31.02 13.80 -10.00
CA TYR A 1004 -29.60 14.15 -9.86
C TYR A 1004 -28.70 13.14 -10.58
N THR A 1005 -28.79 11.86 -10.23
CA THR A 1005 -27.99 10.79 -10.85
C THR A 1005 -28.59 9.41 -10.62
N ARG A 1006 -28.08 8.41 -11.35
CA ARG A 1006 -28.38 6.99 -11.15
C ARG A 1006 -27.09 6.23 -10.91
N LEU A 1007 -27.09 5.36 -9.90
CA LEU A 1007 -25.98 4.47 -9.55
C LEU A 1007 -26.52 3.04 -9.46
N GLY A 1008 -26.25 2.23 -10.49
CA GLY A 1008 -26.85 0.90 -10.59
C GLY A 1008 -28.38 0.96 -10.65
N VAL A 1009 -29.04 0.32 -9.68
CA VAL A 1009 -30.51 0.31 -9.56
C VAL A 1009 -31.07 1.47 -8.72
N ASN A 1010 -30.22 2.29 -8.10
CA ASN A 1010 -30.66 3.40 -7.27
C ASN A 1010 -30.70 4.71 -8.06
N GLU A 1011 -31.76 5.49 -7.85
CA GLU A 1011 -31.93 6.83 -8.42
C GLU A 1011 -32.00 7.88 -7.30
N ILE A 1012 -31.16 8.91 -7.42
CA ILE A 1012 -31.06 9.99 -6.42
C ILE A 1012 -31.77 11.24 -6.94
N TYR A 1013 -32.68 11.77 -6.13
CA TYR A 1013 -33.46 12.97 -6.38
C TYR A 1013 -33.19 14.03 -5.31
N VAL A 1014 -33.12 15.29 -5.72
CA VAL A 1014 -32.85 16.42 -4.82
C VAL A 1014 -33.94 17.47 -4.95
N ARG A 1015 -34.35 18.07 -3.83
CA ARG A 1015 -35.41 19.09 -3.82
C ARG A 1015 -34.97 20.36 -4.58
N ASN A 1016 -35.83 20.93 -5.42
CA ASN A 1016 -35.46 22.03 -6.33
C ASN A 1016 -34.96 23.30 -5.62
N LYS A 1017 -35.39 23.57 -4.38
CA LYS A 1017 -34.88 24.70 -3.57
C LYS A 1017 -33.35 24.69 -3.38
N TYR A 1018 -32.72 23.54 -3.59
CA TYR A 1018 -31.28 23.34 -3.45
C TYR A 1018 -30.51 23.34 -4.77
N LYS A 1019 -31.20 23.43 -5.91
CA LYS A 1019 -30.62 23.30 -7.25
C LYS A 1019 -29.45 24.24 -7.49
N ASP A 1020 -29.52 25.47 -6.98
CA ASP A 1020 -28.47 26.50 -7.13
C ASP A 1020 -27.22 26.24 -6.26
N ARG A 1021 -27.27 25.31 -5.30
CA ARG A 1021 -26.14 24.97 -4.43
C ARG A 1021 -25.28 23.82 -4.98
N ILE A 1022 -25.78 23.12 -6.01
CA ILE A 1022 -25.11 21.97 -6.60
C ILE A 1022 -24.27 22.47 -7.78
N VAL A 1023 -22.94 22.43 -7.61
CA VAL A 1023 -21.97 22.90 -8.62
C VAL A 1023 -21.71 21.78 -9.61
N SER A 1024 -21.85 22.09 -10.92
CA SER A 1024 -21.58 21.17 -12.03
C SER A 1024 -20.13 20.71 -12.12
#